data_AF-A0A9D5Q9D2-F1
#
_entry.id   AF-A0A9D5Q9D2-F1
#
_cell.length_a   1.000
_cell.length_b   1.000
_cell.length_c   1.000
_cell.angle_alpha   90.00
_cell.angle_beta   90.00
_cell.angle_gamma   90.00
#
_symmetry.space_group_name_H-M   'P 1'
#
loop_
_entity.id
_entity.type
_entity.pdbx_description
1 polymer ?
#
loop_
_entity_poly.entity_id
_entity_poly.type
_entity_poly.pdbx_seq_one_letter_code
_entity_poly.pdbx_strand_id
1 'polypeptide(L)'
;MITRSEHSRSRRYIWRLSVLCAAIALILPKSAGGQGGYGSMFTDFAGANGGQTAYTFLTLPVSARQLSTGLIAWPGVGDASDIPTAPAATAFIDRYRFSVSHLEWLMGLRKEYAGACIPILDVGTVGFYSQVFTYGRFDNARDIDERPSEFKAVDYSLGVSFARPLLHKTLAAGATASYVQSVLAGEPAASISCDLGLLYKPTYWLQGHLYGRHLGTPATYTRAREPQPTEIGLAIHASPFTTPVSLDDSLRDVRRLTPEASLGVAKLADGPVKAGIGVELRIVDQFFVRSGYEYRYGQKTSLAGLSAGVGLTLGGYGVDAGWKYQSRDFGSVWSATVRFETEELTPKTAIEYYRIAKRHYDHERNWLAVRFARRALNLNPNLWQAHSLLARIASRRRRRKGIEIGLIYAGNVNGNLAPRQIGQSSIGGIARAATAVQSLRNEYPLCLAVEVGNLMGESLTNEQAQAALTYTNAAGFDVFGVGPTDIAFGLERYQALAGRAARNPVCTNVAPPKGVRVSDAEFIRLGRYTVTVLNAIDPDIMPEVVGGLKIESLAEAVNRRLRSVSTHNDNLCVLIFHGSWQRLQAFLAEVNNIDIVVCGSLSQRFERPMTIGETIVLSAGAKGRHVGALTVRFRDEGSVLSHENRLVALTEEIKEDEVLNREVERAAPPSPKKTVDTTLVEAVRASTDGLFAFVSDRNGTPHIYLKVPRRHVDLPLTSGPDACRRPRLSLASRRMIFTMRNSTEGTEKVYAADLRAARSNPLPVKGKVDEIQFHPEGRWIYTVNTPPGDTAAHIRRTQGAHME
;
A
#
# COMPACT_ATOMS: atom_id res chain seq x y z
N MET A 1 7.68 -13.02 21.53
CA MET A 1 6.21 -13.09 21.39
C MET A 1 5.74 -13.47 19.96
N ILE A 2 6.53 -14.22 19.18
CA ILE A 2 6.26 -14.50 17.74
C ILE A 2 5.84 -15.96 17.46
N THR A 3 5.95 -16.88 18.42
CA THR A 3 5.76 -18.32 18.15
C THR A 3 4.33 -18.87 18.33
N ARG A 4 3.38 -18.08 18.86
CA ARG A 4 2.00 -18.55 19.09
C ARG A 4 1.02 -18.32 17.93
N SER A 5 1.34 -17.47 16.95
CA SER A 5 0.38 -17.13 15.87
C SER A 5 0.40 -18.10 14.67
N GLU A 6 1.53 -18.76 14.41
CA GLU A 6 1.66 -19.73 13.31
C GLU A 6 1.00 -21.08 13.63
N HIS A 7 1.09 -21.53 14.89
CA HIS A 7 0.44 -22.77 15.34
C HIS A 7 -1.10 -22.72 15.31
N SER A 8 -1.70 -21.53 15.49
CA SER A 8 -3.16 -21.38 15.39
C SER A 8 -3.64 -21.36 13.94
N ARG A 9 -2.81 -20.87 13.01
CA ARG A 9 -3.08 -20.94 11.57
C ARG A 9 -2.97 -22.37 11.06
N SER A 10 -1.91 -23.11 11.40
CA SER A 10 -1.73 -24.51 10.97
C SER A 10 -2.86 -25.42 11.45
N ARG A 11 -3.33 -25.28 12.71
CA ARG A 11 -4.50 -26.04 13.20
C ARG A 11 -5.79 -25.74 12.46
N ARG A 12 -6.03 -24.48 12.06
CA ARG A 12 -7.20 -24.13 11.22
C ARG A 12 -7.10 -24.72 9.81
N TYR A 13 -5.89 -24.86 9.26
CA TYR A 13 -5.68 -25.50 7.96
C TYR A 13 -5.79 -27.03 8.01
N ILE A 14 -5.23 -27.66 9.04
CA ILE A 14 -5.38 -29.09 9.29
C ILE A 14 -6.85 -29.42 9.49
N TRP A 15 -7.58 -28.64 10.29
CA TRP A 15 -9.03 -28.85 10.48
C TRP A 15 -9.82 -28.67 9.18
N ARG A 16 -9.48 -27.68 8.34
CA ARG A 16 -10.10 -27.52 7.01
C ARG A 16 -9.77 -28.64 6.04
N LEU A 17 -8.54 -29.18 6.08
CA LEU A 17 -8.11 -30.31 5.28
C LEU A 17 -8.80 -31.60 5.75
N SER A 18 -8.95 -31.80 7.07
CA SER A 18 -9.72 -32.90 7.66
C SER A 18 -11.20 -32.79 7.30
N VAL A 19 -11.78 -31.58 7.28
CA VAL A 19 -13.17 -31.35 6.86
C VAL A 19 -13.34 -31.59 5.35
N LEU A 20 -12.36 -31.22 4.52
CA LEU A 20 -12.38 -31.50 3.08
C LEU A 20 -12.23 -33.01 2.80
N CYS A 21 -11.29 -33.70 3.47
CA CYS A 21 -11.13 -35.15 3.38
C CYS A 21 -12.35 -35.90 3.93
N ALA A 22 -12.97 -35.41 5.01
CA ALA A 22 -14.21 -35.96 5.55
C ALA A 22 -15.40 -35.70 4.61
N ALA A 23 -15.45 -34.54 3.94
CA ALA A 23 -16.43 -34.24 2.91
C ALA A 23 -16.24 -35.14 1.67
N ILE A 24 -15.00 -35.43 1.27
CA ILE A 24 -14.67 -36.39 0.20
C ILE A 24 -15.06 -37.81 0.62
N ALA A 25 -14.83 -38.20 1.88
CA ALA A 25 -15.28 -39.48 2.42
C ALA A 25 -16.81 -39.58 2.55
N LEU A 26 -17.51 -38.46 2.68
CA LEU A 26 -18.98 -38.34 2.65
C LEU A 26 -19.56 -38.36 1.23
N ILE A 27 -18.74 -38.12 0.20
CA ILE A 27 -19.12 -38.18 -1.23
C ILE A 27 -18.89 -39.58 -1.82
N LEU A 28 -18.16 -40.46 -1.12
CA LEU A 28 -18.18 -41.89 -1.45
C LEU A 28 -19.64 -42.38 -1.36
N PRO A 29 -20.21 -42.92 -2.44
CA PRO A 29 -21.60 -43.38 -2.41
C PRO A 29 -21.75 -44.41 -1.31
N LYS A 30 -22.51 -44.07 -0.26
CA LYS A 30 -23.04 -45.06 0.68
C LYS A 30 -23.96 -45.97 -0.13
N SER A 31 -23.45 -47.12 -0.56
CA SER A 31 -24.26 -48.10 -1.27
C SER A 31 -25.34 -48.62 -0.32
N ALA A 32 -26.60 -48.42 -0.72
CA ALA A 32 -27.71 -49.22 -0.22
C ALA A 32 -27.37 -50.70 -0.39
N GLY A 33 -27.58 -51.48 0.67
CA GLY A 33 -27.31 -52.90 0.69
C GLY A 33 -28.06 -53.63 -0.41
N GLY A 34 -27.33 -54.05 -1.43
CA GLY A 34 -27.76 -54.97 -2.49
C GLY A 34 -26.50 -55.60 -3.07
N GLN A 35 -26.53 -56.91 -3.34
CA GLN A 35 -25.46 -57.58 -4.08
C GLN A 35 -25.32 -56.87 -5.44
N GLY A 36 -24.19 -56.20 -5.70
CA GLY A 36 -23.95 -55.39 -6.90
C GLY A 36 -23.50 -53.93 -6.67
N GLY A 37 -23.28 -53.49 -5.43
CA GLY A 37 -22.76 -52.15 -5.13
C GLY A 37 -21.23 -52.00 -5.32
N TYR A 38 -20.73 -50.76 -5.41
CA TYR A 38 -19.29 -50.45 -5.49
C TYR A 38 -18.43 -51.14 -4.41
N GLY A 39 -19.00 -51.44 -3.24
CA GLY A 39 -18.32 -52.16 -2.16
C GLY A 39 -17.79 -53.54 -2.57
N SER A 40 -18.56 -54.35 -3.30
CA SER A 40 -18.11 -55.67 -3.77
C SER A 40 -17.13 -55.57 -4.96
N MET A 41 -17.27 -54.52 -5.77
CA MET A 41 -16.42 -54.25 -6.94
C MET A 41 -14.98 -53.90 -6.54
N PHE A 42 -14.79 -53.02 -5.54
CA PHE A 42 -13.45 -52.65 -5.08
C PHE A 42 -12.72 -53.74 -4.29
N THR A 43 -13.43 -54.75 -3.78
CA THR A 43 -12.83 -55.92 -3.08
C THR A 43 -12.41 -57.04 -4.02
N ASP A 44 -12.84 -57.03 -5.29
CA ASP A 44 -12.44 -58.01 -6.30
C ASP A 44 -11.13 -57.58 -6.99
N PHE A 45 -10.00 -58.02 -6.45
CA PHE A 45 -8.68 -57.66 -6.96
C PHE A 45 -8.34 -58.28 -8.32
N ALA A 46 -8.92 -59.45 -8.63
CA ALA A 46 -8.67 -60.17 -9.88
C ALA A 46 -9.60 -59.74 -11.03
N GLY A 47 -10.64 -58.96 -10.73
CA GLY A 47 -11.60 -58.47 -11.72
C GLY A 47 -12.47 -59.59 -12.30
N ALA A 48 -12.83 -60.58 -11.48
CA ALA A 48 -13.70 -61.68 -11.87
C ALA A 48 -15.13 -61.21 -12.26
N ASN A 49 -15.56 -60.05 -11.75
CA ASN A 49 -16.86 -59.43 -12.05
C ASN A 49 -16.80 -58.31 -13.09
N GLY A 50 -15.88 -58.41 -14.07
CA GLY A 50 -15.71 -57.38 -15.11
C GLY A 50 -16.88 -57.23 -16.07
N GLY A 51 -16.99 -56.04 -16.68
CA GLY A 51 -18.01 -55.74 -17.69
C GLY A 51 -19.34 -55.24 -17.12
N GLN A 52 -19.32 -54.68 -15.90
CA GLN A 52 -20.51 -54.17 -15.23
C GLN A 52 -20.60 -52.63 -15.21
N THR A 53 -19.62 -51.94 -15.82
CA THR A 53 -19.58 -50.47 -15.86
C THR A 53 -19.87 -49.91 -17.25
N ALA A 54 -20.59 -48.78 -17.28
CA ALA A 54 -20.82 -48.00 -18.49
C ALA A 54 -19.69 -46.98 -18.73
N TYR A 55 -19.74 -46.27 -19.87
CA TYR A 55 -18.81 -45.18 -20.21
C TYR A 55 -17.32 -45.56 -20.17
N THR A 56 -16.97 -46.78 -20.54
CA THR A 56 -15.59 -47.30 -20.47
C THR A 56 -14.58 -46.45 -21.26
N PHE A 57 -15.03 -45.68 -22.26
CA PHE A 57 -14.20 -44.73 -23.01
C PHE A 57 -13.51 -43.66 -22.13
N LEU A 58 -14.07 -43.38 -20.94
CA LEU A 58 -13.47 -42.48 -19.95
C LEU A 58 -12.11 -42.99 -19.45
N THR A 59 -11.95 -44.32 -19.39
CA THR A 59 -10.72 -44.98 -18.91
C THR A 59 -9.60 -45.04 -19.95
N LEU A 60 -9.87 -44.59 -21.19
CA LEU A 60 -8.89 -44.55 -22.27
C LEU A 60 -8.00 -43.30 -22.15
N PRO A 61 -6.71 -43.38 -22.50
CA PRO A 61 -5.82 -42.23 -22.49
C PRO A 61 -6.33 -41.12 -23.40
N VAL A 62 -6.10 -39.87 -23.01
CA VAL A 62 -6.52 -38.68 -23.78
C VAL A 62 -5.37 -38.02 -24.55
N SER A 63 -4.14 -38.53 -24.41
CA SER A 63 -2.98 -38.06 -25.16
C SER A 63 -1.99 -39.17 -25.50
N ALA A 64 -1.20 -38.96 -26.54
CA ALA A 64 -0.09 -39.80 -26.98
C ALA A 64 0.97 -39.98 -25.89
N ARG A 65 1.19 -38.93 -25.07
CA ARG A 65 2.10 -38.98 -23.93
C ARG A 65 1.57 -39.96 -22.86
N GLN A 66 0.29 -39.87 -22.50
CA GLN A 66 -0.34 -40.83 -21.57
C GLN A 66 -0.33 -42.26 -22.13
N LEU A 67 -0.60 -42.44 -23.43
CA LEU A 67 -0.57 -43.75 -24.07
C LEU A 67 0.82 -44.39 -24.02
N SER A 68 1.87 -43.59 -24.24
CA SER A 68 3.26 -44.07 -24.32
C SER A 68 3.91 -44.34 -22.97
N THR A 69 3.61 -43.55 -21.93
CA THR A 69 4.10 -43.82 -20.56
C THR A 69 3.27 -44.83 -19.79
N GLY A 70 2.05 -45.10 -20.26
CA GLY A 70 1.01 -45.80 -19.49
C GLY A 70 0.19 -44.81 -18.65
N LEU A 71 -1.13 -44.98 -18.67
CA LEU A 71 -2.08 -44.13 -17.96
C LEU A 71 -2.05 -44.40 -16.45
N ILE A 72 -1.75 -45.63 -16.04
CA ILE A 72 -1.68 -46.02 -14.62
C ILE A 72 -0.49 -45.37 -13.93
N ALA A 73 0.64 -45.28 -14.61
CA ALA A 73 1.86 -44.63 -14.11
C ALA A 73 1.79 -43.09 -14.16
N TRP A 74 0.74 -42.51 -14.76
CA TRP A 74 0.66 -41.09 -15.06
C TRP A 74 0.56 -40.22 -13.80
N PRO A 75 1.56 -39.38 -13.48
CA PRO A 75 1.56 -38.54 -12.29
C PRO A 75 0.84 -37.20 -12.51
N GLY A 76 0.53 -36.84 -13.77
CA GLY A 76 0.19 -35.49 -14.19
C GLY A 76 1.46 -34.64 -14.36
N VAL A 77 1.62 -34.05 -15.54
CA VAL A 77 2.83 -33.30 -15.95
C VAL A 77 2.56 -31.81 -16.15
N GLY A 78 1.34 -31.37 -15.82
CA GLY A 78 0.88 -29.99 -15.95
C GLY A 78 0.39 -29.64 -17.34
N ASP A 79 -0.18 -30.57 -18.09
CA ASP A 79 -0.69 -30.32 -19.45
C ASP A 79 -2.21 -30.10 -19.46
N ALA A 80 -2.75 -29.56 -20.55
CA ALA A 80 -4.19 -29.52 -20.78
C ALA A 80 -4.80 -30.92 -20.94
N SER A 81 -4.01 -31.97 -21.23
CA SER A 81 -4.46 -33.37 -21.20
C SER A 81 -4.64 -33.94 -19.78
N ASP A 82 -4.18 -33.23 -18.74
CA ASP A 82 -4.31 -33.69 -17.34
C ASP A 82 -5.68 -33.39 -16.73
N ILE A 83 -6.53 -32.63 -17.41
CA ILE A 83 -7.81 -32.20 -16.87
C ILE A 83 -8.70 -33.39 -16.42
N PRO A 84 -8.92 -34.44 -17.25
CA PRO A 84 -9.72 -35.61 -16.83
C PRO A 84 -8.94 -36.68 -16.06
N THR A 85 -7.60 -36.64 -16.04
CA THR A 85 -6.77 -37.73 -15.47
C THR A 85 -5.99 -37.32 -14.21
N ALA A 86 -5.51 -36.09 -14.15
CA ALA A 86 -4.70 -35.57 -13.05
C ALA A 86 -4.98 -34.08 -12.79
N PRO A 87 -6.21 -33.71 -12.38
CA PRO A 87 -6.61 -32.31 -12.26
C PRO A 87 -5.71 -31.51 -11.32
N ALA A 88 -5.20 -32.11 -10.25
CA ALA A 88 -4.30 -31.45 -9.31
C ALA A 88 -2.97 -31.00 -9.93
N ALA A 89 -2.50 -31.66 -10.99
CA ALA A 89 -1.28 -31.28 -11.70
C ALA A 89 -1.43 -29.95 -12.45
N THR A 90 -2.65 -29.58 -12.84
CA THR A 90 -2.93 -28.31 -13.53
C THR A 90 -2.76 -27.08 -12.61
N ALA A 91 -2.72 -27.27 -11.28
CA ALA A 91 -2.61 -26.19 -10.30
C ALA A 91 -1.31 -25.35 -10.41
N PHE A 92 -0.27 -25.93 -11.00
CA PHE A 92 1.04 -25.30 -11.17
C PHE A 92 1.29 -24.75 -12.57
N ILE A 93 0.28 -24.80 -13.44
CA ILE A 93 0.36 -24.18 -14.77
C ILE A 93 0.43 -22.66 -14.60
N ASP A 94 1.36 -22.04 -15.31
CA ASP A 94 1.61 -20.60 -15.34
C ASP A 94 1.45 -20.01 -16.75
N ARG A 95 1.05 -20.83 -17.73
CA ARG A 95 0.84 -20.46 -19.14
C ARG A 95 -0.55 -20.88 -19.58
N TYR A 96 -1.11 -20.21 -20.59
CA TYR A 96 -2.27 -20.78 -21.27
C TYR A 96 -1.79 -22.02 -22.04
N ARG A 97 -2.40 -23.17 -21.78
CA ARG A 97 -2.04 -24.44 -22.43
C ARG A 97 -3.24 -25.03 -23.13
N PHE A 98 -3.02 -25.53 -24.34
CA PHE A 98 -4.03 -26.15 -25.18
C PHE A 98 -3.50 -27.50 -25.67
N SER A 99 -4.37 -28.49 -25.74
CA SER A 99 -4.02 -29.83 -26.23
C SER A 99 -5.16 -30.39 -27.04
N VAL A 100 -4.84 -30.92 -28.23
CA VAL A 100 -5.76 -31.66 -29.08
C VAL A 100 -5.13 -33.01 -29.38
N SER A 101 -5.90 -34.09 -29.29
CA SER A 101 -5.40 -35.43 -29.50
C SER A 101 -6.38 -36.30 -30.26
N HIS A 102 -5.82 -37.13 -31.13
CA HIS A 102 -6.50 -38.24 -31.79
C HIS A 102 -5.94 -39.55 -31.23
N LEU A 103 -6.83 -40.50 -30.92
CA LEU A 103 -6.48 -41.86 -30.53
C LEU A 103 -7.24 -42.82 -31.45
N GLU A 104 -6.49 -43.57 -32.25
CA GLU A 104 -7.01 -44.71 -32.98
C GLU A 104 -6.92 -45.93 -32.08
N TRP A 105 -8.08 -46.42 -31.66
CA TRP A 105 -8.22 -47.61 -30.85
C TRP A 105 -8.53 -48.82 -31.73
N LEU A 106 -8.90 -49.93 -31.11
CA LEU A 106 -9.18 -51.19 -31.80
C LEU A 106 -10.42 -51.08 -32.70
N MET A 107 -10.43 -51.82 -33.82
CA MET A 107 -11.62 -52.01 -34.67
C MET A 107 -12.29 -50.70 -35.14
N GLY A 108 -11.50 -49.67 -35.46
CA GLY A 108 -11.99 -48.38 -35.95
C GLY A 108 -12.66 -47.51 -34.88
N LEU A 109 -12.53 -47.88 -33.61
CA LEU A 109 -12.93 -47.05 -32.47
C LEU A 109 -11.97 -45.86 -32.37
N ARG A 110 -12.50 -44.65 -32.25
CA ARG A 110 -11.69 -43.41 -32.24
C ARG A 110 -12.07 -42.53 -31.08
N LYS A 111 -11.07 -41.92 -30.45
CA LYS A 111 -11.25 -40.91 -29.40
C LYS A 111 -10.59 -39.61 -29.82
N GLU A 112 -11.39 -38.55 -29.89
CA GLU A 112 -10.92 -37.18 -30.08
C GLU A 112 -10.94 -36.45 -28.74
N TYR A 113 -9.90 -35.67 -28.45
CA TYR A 113 -9.79 -34.86 -27.25
C TYR A 113 -9.39 -33.43 -27.60
N ALA A 114 -10.00 -32.46 -26.92
CA ALA A 114 -9.57 -31.07 -26.91
C ALA A 114 -9.65 -30.52 -25.49
N GLY A 115 -8.58 -29.87 -25.03
CA GLY A 115 -8.51 -29.31 -23.68
C GLY A 115 -7.78 -27.96 -23.65
N ALA A 116 -8.15 -27.12 -22.69
CA ALA A 116 -7.52 -25.84 -22.44
C ALA A 116 -7.37 -25.58 -20.93
N CYS A 117 -6.20 -25.11 -20.50
CA CYS A 117 -5.89 -24.69 -19.13
C CYS A 117 -5.60 -23.19 -19.12
N ILE A 118 -6.33 -22.47 -18.27
CA ILE A 118 -6.29 -21.03 -18.09
C ILE A 118 -5.87 -20.72 -16.65
N PRO A 119 -4.59 -20.41 -16.42
CA PRO A 119 -4.11 -20.03 -15.09
C PRO A 119 -4.60 -18.63 -14.70
N ILE A 120 -5.31 -18.56 -13.58
CA ILE A 120 -5.69 -17.31 -12.94
C ILE A 120 -4.66 -17.03 -11.86
N LEU A 121 -3.80 -16.04 -12.14
CA LEU A 121 -2.78 -15.58 -11.20
C LEU A 121 -3.34 -15.50 -9.79
N ASP A 122 -2.63 -16.11 -8.85
CA ASP A 122 -2.92 -16.03 -7.43
C ASP A 122 -4.22 -16.71 -6.93
N VAL A 123 -4.97 -17.37 -7.82
CA VAL A 123 -6.21 -18.09 -7.49
C VAL A 123 -6.06 -19.59 -7.74
N GLY A 124 -5.52 -19.99 -8.89
CA GLY A 124 -5.44 -21.37 -9.35
C GLY A 124 -5.63 -21.45 -10.87
N THR A 125 -5.82 -22.65 -11.40
CA THR A 125 -6.01 -22.90 -12.83
C THR A 125 -7.44 -23.36 -13.09
N VAL A 126 -8.07 -22.78 -14.10
CA VAL A 126 -9.37 -23.24 -14.63
C VAL A 126 -9.10 -24.03 -15.90
N GLY A 127 -9.64 -25.24 -15.99
CA GLY A 127 -9.53 -26.10 -17.16
C GLY A 127 -10.87 -26.34 -17.82
N PHE A 128 -10.88 -26.50 -19.14
CA PHE A 128 -12.03 -26.95 -19.92
C PHE A 128 -11.59 -28.10 -20.83
N TYR A 129 -12.42 -29.12 -20.99
CA TYR A 129 -12.16 -30.16 -21.97
C TYR A 129 -13.44 -30.67 -22.64
N SER A 130 -13.24 -31.24 -23.82
CA SER A 130 -14.22 -32.00 -24.59
C SER A 130 -13.55 -33.27 -25.11
N GLN A 131 -14.24 -34.39 -25.03
CA GLN A 131 -13.82 -35.62 -25.67
C GLN A 131 -15.00 -36.31 -26.34
N VAL A 132 -14.76 -36.90 -27.50
CA VAL A 132 -15.76 -37.63 -28.29
C VAL A 132 -15.19 -38.99 -28.63
N PHE A 133 -15.99 -40.02 -28.44
CA PHE A 133 -15.66 -41.40 -28.77
C PHE A 133 -16.65 -41.92 -29.81
N THR A 134 -16.15 -42.25 -30.99
CA THR A 134 -16.96 -42.75 -32.09
C THR A 134 -16.70 -44.22 -32.31
N TYR A 135 -17.78 -44.97 -32.42
CA TYR A 135 -17.75 -46.38 -32.76
C TYR A 135 -17.71 -46.48 -34.28
N GLY A 136 -16.70 -47.15 -34.83
CA GLY A 136 -16.51 -47.30 -36.28
C GLY A 136 -17.68 -48.04 -36.95
N ARG A 137 -17.49 -48.43 -38.21
CA ARG A 137 -18.49 -49.25 -38.91
C ARG A 137 -18.31 -50.72 -38.55
N PHE A 138 -19.40 -51.37 -38.20
CA PHE A 138 -19.45 -52.82 -37.99
C PHE A 138 -20.06 -53.47 -39.22
N ASP A 139 -19.23 -54.15 -40.01
CA ASP A 139 -19.70 -54.89 -41.18
C ASP A 139 -20.50 -56.11 -40.73
N ASN A 140 -21.66 -56.35 -41.35
CA ASN A 140 -22.58 -57.45 -41.03
C ASN A 140 -23.16 -57.44 -39.59
N ALA A 141 -23.31 -56.26 -38.97
CA ALA A 141 -24.02 -56.14 -37.71
C ALA A 141 -25.47 -56.65 -37.84
N ARG A 142 -25.92 -57.41 -36.84
CA ARG A 142 -27.28 -57.97 -36.76
C ARG A 142 -27.93 -57.57 -35.44
N ASP A 143 -29.25 -57.37 -35.44
CA ASP A 143 -30.03 -57.16 -34.23
C ASP A 143 -30.33 -58.48 -33.49
N ILE A 144 -31.07 -58.41 -32.38
CA ILE A 144 -31.44 -59.59 -31.56
C ILE A 144 -32.29 -60.62 -32.32
N ASP A 145 -32.91 -60.21 -33.43
CA ASP A 145 -33.72 -61.05 -34.31
C ASP A 145 -32.94 -61.49 -35.57
N GLU A 146 -31.61 -61.39 -35.54
CA GLU A 146 -30.66 -61.71 -36.61
C GLU A 146 -30.84 -60.91 -37.92
N ARG A 147 -31.54 -59.77 -37.90
CA ARG A 147 -31.74 -58.92 -39.07
C ARG A 147 -30.54 -58.00 -39.27
N PRO A 148 -30.10 -57.74 -40.52
CA PRO A 148 -29.07 -56.75 -40.79
C PRO A 148 -29.45 -55.40 -40.16
N SER A 149 -28.54 -54.84 -39.37
CA SER A 149 -28.76 -53.60 -38.61
C SER A 149 -27.55 -52.69 -38.69
N GLU A 150 -27.76 -51.38 -38.83
CA GLU A 150 -26.68 -50.40 -38.72
C GLU A 150 -26.52 -49.95 -37.26
N PHE A 151 -25.64 -50.62 -36.52
CA PHE A 151 -25.31 -50.18 -35.17
C PHE A 151 -24.58 -48.82 -35.21
N LYS A 152 -25.18 -47.80 -34.60
CA LYS A 152 -24.60 -46.46 -34.43
C LYS A 152 -24.46 -46.17 -32.96
N ALA A 153 -23.26 -45.79 -32.55
CA ALA A 153 -22.99 -45.37 -31.19
C ALA A 153 -22.02 -44.18 -31.17
N VAL A 154 -22.25 -43.27 -30.25
CA VAL A 154 -21.36 -42.14 -29.98
C VAL A 154 -21.42 -41.80 -28.51
N ASP A 155 -20.25 -41.64 -27.91
CA ASP A 155 -20.13 -41.14 -26.55
C ASP A 155 -19.38 -39.81 -26.57
N TYR A 156 -19.74 -38.93 -25.64
CA TYR A 156 -19.01 -37.69 -25.47
C TYR A 156 -19.00 -37.25 -24.01
N SER A 157 -18.00 -36.47 -23.65
CA SER A 157 -17.87 -35.88 -22.32
C SER A 157 -17.35 -34.45 -22.42
N LEU A 158 -17.97 -33.56 -21.65
CA LEU A 158 -17.59 -32.16 -21.51
C LEU A 158 -17.30 -31.89 -20.05
N GLY A 159 -16.19 -31.24 -19.72
CA GLY A 159 -15.86 -30.98 -18.33
C GLY A 159 -15.16 -29.66 -18.06
N VAL A 160 -15.34 -29.22 -16.81
CA VAL A 160 -14.71 -28.03 -16.25
C VAL A 160 -13.91 -28.46 -15.02
N SER A 161 -12.71 -27.93 -14.90
CA SER A 161 -11.79 -28.25 -13.82
C SER A 161 -11.30 -27.01 -13.11
N PHE A 162 -11.05 -27.15 -11.82
CA PHE A 162 -10.37 -26.14 -11.03
C PHE A 162 -9.32 -26.79 -10.14
N ALA A 163 -8.10 -26.26 -10.18
CA ALA A 163 -7.01 -26.75 -9.37
C ALA A 163 -6.24 -25.60 -8.73
N ARG A 164 -5.75 -25.82 -7.51
CA ARG A 164 -5.09 -24.79 -6.73
C ARG A 164 -3.99 -25.36 -5.83
N PRO A 165 -2.84 -24.65 -5.72
CA PRO A 165 -1.86 -24.95 -4.68
C PRO A 165 -2.43 -24.62 -3.29
N LEU A 166 -2.48 -25.62 -2.41
CA LEU A 166 -2.89 -25.51 -1.02
C LEU A 166 -1.74 -25.05 -0.12
N LEU A 167 -0.53 -25.56 -0.39
CA LEU A 167 0.72 -25.16 0.26
C LEU A 167 1.73 -24.76 -0.82
N HIS A 168 2.58 -23.78 -0.50
CA HIS A 168 3.47 -23.14 -1.47
C HIS A 168 4.33 -24.17 -2.23
N LYS A 169 3.98 -24.44 -3.49
CA LYS A 169 4.64 -25.37 -4.42
C LYS A 169 4.81 -26.83 -3.93
N THR A 170 4.23 -27.20 -2.79
CA THR A 170 4.39 -28.53 -2.18
C THR A 170 3.12 -29.37 -2.19
N LEU A 171 1.93 -28.77 -2.04
CA LEU A 171 0.67 -29.50 -2.04
C LEU A 171 -0.34 -28.78 -2.91
N ALA A 172 -0.96 -29.50 -3.84
CA ALA A 172 -2.04 -29.01 -4.68
C ALA A 172 -3.23 -29.98 -4.67
N ALA A 173 -4.42 -29.42 -4.82
CA ALA A 173 -5.64 -30.19 -5.02
C ALA A 173 -6.34 -29.70 -6.27
N GLY A 174 -7.02 -30.61 -6.96
CA GLY A 174 -7.80 -30.30 -8.15
C GLY A 174 -9.06 -31.15 -8.20
N ALA A 175 -10.10 -30.59 -8.80
CA ALA A 175 -11.36 -31.26 -9.04
C ALA A 175 -11.85 -30.96 -10.45
N THR A 176 -12.42 -31.95 -11.11
CA THR A 176 -13.06 -31.85 -12.43
C THR A 176 -14.49 -32.33 -12.32
N ALA A 177 -15.43 -31.56 -12.85
CA ALA A 177 -16.80 -31.99 -13.02
C ALA A 177 -17.08 -32.14 -14.52
N SER A 178 -17.68 -33.26 -14.93
CA SER A 178 -18.01 -33.51 -16.32
C SER A 178 -19.44 -34.01 -16.52
N TYR A 179 -20.03 -33.58 -17.62
CA TYR A 179 -21.23 -34.16 -18.19
C TYR A 179 -20.81 -35.22 -19.19
N VAL A 180 -21.31 -36.44 -19.01
CA VAL A 180 -21.00 -37.59 -19.85
C VAL A 180 -22.30 -38.05 -20.48
N GLN A 181 -22.30 -38.28 -21.79
CA GLN A 181 -23.44 -38.87 -22.48
C GLN A 181 -22.97 -39.96 -23.43
N SER A 182 -23.69 -41.07 -23.43
CA SER A 182 -23.55 -42.16 -24.37
C SER A 182 -24.86 -42.32 -25.11
N VAL A 183 -24.79 -42.52 -26.42
CA VAL A 183 -25.94 -42.85 -27.25
C VAL A 183 -25.63 -44.18 -27.91
N LEU A 184 -26.32 -45.23 -27.47
CA LEU A 184 -26.15 -46.59 -27.99
C LEU A 184 -27.40 -46.98 -28.76
N ALA A 185 -27.27 -47.22 -30.07
CA ALA A 185 -28.40 -47.59 -30.94
C ALA A 185 -29.62 -46.64 -30.84
N GLY A 186 -29.37 -45.35 -30.59
CA GLY A 186 -30.42 -44.32 -30.44
C GLY A 186 -30.93 -44.11 -29.01
N GLU A 187 -30.49 -44.91 -28.03
CA GLU A 187 -30.85 -44.76 -26.62
C GLU A 187 -29.82 -43.88 -25.88
N PRO A 188 -30.19 -42.68 -25.42
CA PRO A 188 -29.29 -41.80 -24.69
C PRO A 188 -29.24 -42.16 -23.20
N ALA A 189 -28.03 -42.28 -22.65
CA ALA A 189 -27.79 -42.25 -21.21
C ALA A 189 -26.88 -41.06 -20.89
N ALA A 190 -27.35 -40.19 -20.00
CA ALA A 190 -26.58 -39.06 -19.48
C ALA A 190 -26.17 -39.30 -18.04
N SER A 191 -25.02 -38.75 -17.65
CA SER A 191 -24.51 -38.83 -16.30
C SER A 191 -23.61 -37.65 -15.95
N ILE A 192 -23.46 -37.40 -14.66
CA ILE A 192 -22.49 -36.44 -14.13
C ILE A 192 -21.36 -37.24 -13.47
N SER A 193 -20.13 -36.87 -13.79
CA SER A 193 -18.91 -37.45 -13.24
C SER A 193 -18.07 -36.38 -12.52
N CYS A 194 -17.35 -36.81 -11.50
CA CYS A 194 -16.41 -36.00 -10.75
C CYS A 194 -15.07 -36.72 -10.68
N ASP A 195 -13.98 -35.99 -10.91
CA ASP A 195 -12.62 -36.45 -10.73
C ASP A 195 -11.94 -35.59 -9.68
N LEU A 196 -11.23 -36.22 -8.75
CA LEU A 196 -10.53 -35.56 -7.65
C LEU A 196 -9.07 -35.97 -7.65
N GLY A 197 -8.17 -35.02 -7.40
CA GLY A 197 -6.74 -35.26 -7.31
C GLY A 197 -6.09 -34.51 -6.16
N LEU A 198 -5.08 -35.12 -5.57
CA LEU A 198 -4.16 -34.52 -4.61
C LEU A 198 -2.73 -34.78 -5.08
N LEU A 199 -1.98 -33.70 -5.32
CA LEU A 199 -0.59 -33.75 -5.77
C LEU A 199 0.33 -33.22 -4.67
N TYR A 200 1.30 -34.05 -4.27
CA TYR A 200 2.29 -33.73 -3.25
C TYR A 200 3.70 -33.77 -3.84
N LYS A 201 4.44 -32.67 -3.65
CA LYS A 201 5.81 -32.45 -4.10
C LYS A 201 6.69 -32.18 -2.87
N PRO A 202 7.19 -33.23 -2.20
CA PRO A 202 8.06 -33.07 -1.04
C PRO A 202 9.42 -32.45 -1.42
N THR A 203 9.89 -32.72 -2.63
CA THR A 203 11.17 -32.22 -3.18
C THR A 203 10.95 -31.74 -4.62
N TYR A 204 11.97 -31.16 -5.24
CA TYR A 204 11.93 -30.81 -6.66
C TYR A 204 11.98 -32.03 -7.60
N TRP A 205 12.51 -33.17 -7.14
CA TRP A 205 12.73 -34.37 -7.94
C TRP A 205 11.68 -35.46 -7.70
N LEU A 206 10.85 -35.36 -6.67
CA LEU A 206 9.86 -36.37 -6.32
C LEU A 206 8.46 -35.77 -6.28
N GLN A 207 7.50 -36.45 -6.90
CA GLN A 207 6.08 -36.12 -6.82
C GLN A 207 5.22 -37.36 -6.62
N GLY A 208 4.17 -37.24 -5.82
CA GLY A 208 3.16 -38.26 -5.60
C GLY A 208 1.76 -37.72 -5.88
N HIS A 209 0.95 -38.48 -6.61
CA HIS A 209 -0.38 -38.10 -7.03
C HIS A 209 -1.38 -39.18 -6.62
N LEU A 210 -2.28 -38.82 -5.71
CA LEU A 210 -3.43 -39.62 -5.30
C LEU A 210 -4.66 -39.11 -6.04
N TYR A 211 -5.42 -40.00 -6.68
CA TYR A 211 -6.60 -39.62 -7.44
C TYR A 211 -7.76 -40.59 -7.29
N GLY A 212 -8.97 -40.04 -7.46
CA GLY A 212 -10.20 -40.77 -7.68
C GLY A 212 -10.88 -40.21 -8.93
N ARG A 213 -11.11 -41.05 -9.94
CA ARG A 213 -11.68 -40.67 -11.24
C ARG A 213 -13.05 -41.31 -11.43
N HIS A 214 -13.88 -40.67 -12.22
CA HIS A 214 -15.18 -41.16 -12.66
C HIS A 214 -16.11 -41.49 -11.49
N LEU A 215 -16.13 -40.59 -10.50
CA LEU A 215 -17.03 -40.65 -9.34
C LEU A 215 -18.34 -39.97 -9.73
N GLY A 216 -19.40 -40.74 -9.94
CA GLY A 216 -20.62 -40.16 -10.48
C GLY A 216 -21.84 -41.04 -10.40
N THR A 217 -22.92 -40.55 -11.00
CA THR A 217 -24.20 -41.25 -11.08
C THR A 217 -24.14 -42.39 -12.09
N PRO A 218 -24.89 -43.50 -11.91
CA PRO A 218 -24.94 -44.55 -12.92
C PRO A 218 -25.52 -44.04 -14.25
N ALA A 219 -25.08 -44.62 -15.37
CA ALA A 219 -25.78 -44.52 -16.65
C ALA A 219 -27.17 -45.16 -16.50
N THR A 220 -28.21 -44.53 -17.03
CA THR A 220 -29.55 -45.12 -17.07
C THR A 220 -29.99 -45.28 -18.51
N TYR A 221 -29.89 -46.49 -19.04
CA TYR A 221 -30.45 -46.86 -20.33
C TYR A 221 -31.83 -47.45 -20.11
N THR A 222 -32.88 -46.72 -20.51
CA THR A 222 -34.27 -47.14 -20.35
C THR A 222 -34.62 -47.49 -18.87
N ARG A 223 -34.45 -48.76 -18.44
CA ARG A 223 -34.67 -49.24 -17.06
C ARG A 223 -33.41 -49.80 -16.38
N ALA A 224 -32.33 -50.05 -17.13
CA ALA A 224 -31.08 -50.58 -16.60
C ALA A 224 -30.23 -49.45 -16.01
N ARG A 225 -29.65 -49.68 -14.83
CA ARG A 225 -28.71 -48.75 -14.20
C ARG A 225 -27.33 -49.38 -14.15
N GLU A 226 -26.38 -48.75 -14.82
CA GLU A 226 -25.00 -49.23 -14.91
C GLU A 226 -24.05 -48.24 -14.23
N PRO A 227 -23.25 -48.67 -13.24
CA PRO A 227 -22.31 -47.79 -12.56
C PRO A 227 -21.25 -47.20 -13.51
N GLN A 228 -20.70 -46.05 -13.12
CA GLN A 228 -19.54 -45.46 -13.79
C GLN A 228 -18.27 -46.28 -13.55
N PRO A 229 -17.26 -46.16 -14.43
CA PRO A 229 -16.01 -46.90 -14.35
C PRO A 229 -15.08 -46.22 -13.34
N THR A 230 -15.50 -46.15 -12.08
CA THR A 230 -14.80 -45.43 -11.02
C THR A 230 -13.43 -46.05 -10.78
N GLU A 231 -12.40 -45.22 -10.75
CA GLU A 231 -11.02 -45.64 -10.57
C GLU A 231 -10.38 -44.89 -9.39
N ILE A 232 -9.66 -45.61 -8.53
CA ILE A 232 -8.84 -45.02 -7.47
C ILE A 232 -7.40 -45.47 -7.68
N GLY A 233 -6.46 -44.54 -7.62
CA GLY A 233 -5.06 -44.86 -7.87
C GLY A 233 -4.07 -43.91 -7.22
N LEU A 234 -2.83 -44.37 -7.21
CA LEU A 234 -1.66 -43.66 -6.74
C LEU A 234 -0.58 -43.75 -7.82
N ALA A 235 0.01 -42.62 -8.18
CA ALA A 235 1.18 -42.55 -9.04
C ALA A 235 2.31 -41.79 -8.34
N ILE A 236 3.54 -42.26 -8.52
CA ILE A 236 4.76 -41.64 -8.03
C ILE A 236 5.64 -41.37 -9.25
N HIS A 237 6.23 -40.19 -9.30
CA HIS A 237 7.18 -39.82 -10.34
C HIS A 237 8.44 -39.23 -9.73
N ALA A 238 9.57 -39.66 -10.28
CA ALA A 238 10.91 -39.32 -9.84
C ALA A 238 11.75 -38.82 -11.01
N SER A 239 12.40 -37.67 -10.82
CA SER A 239 13.37 -37.05 -11.73
C SER A 239 14.69 -36.85 -10.96
N PRO A 240 15.43 -37.93 -10.66
CA PRO A 240 16.56 -37.90 -9.74
C PRO A 240 17.77 -37.08 -10.23
N PHE A 241 17.89 -36.84 -11.54
CA PHE A 241 19.00 -36.11 -12.16
C PHE A 241 18.49 -34.80 -12.78
N THR A 242 18.29 -33.76 -11.97
CA THR A 242 17.97 -32.41 -12.48
C THR A 242 19.19 -31.60 -12.88
N THR A 243 20.40 -32.07 -12.55
CA THR A 243 21.66 -31.55 -13.06
C THR A 243 22.12 -32.40 -14.25
N PRO A 244 22.49 -31.79 -15.39
CA PRO A 244 22.94 -32.52 -16.58
C PRO A 244 24.13 -33.44 -16.22
N VAL A 245 24.05 -34.71 -16.60
CA VAL A 245 25.22 -35.60 -16.54
C VAL A 245 26.10 -35.28 -17.75
N SER A 246 27.27 -34.71 -17.52
CA SER A 246 28.29 -34.51 -18.56
C SER A 246 28.97 -35.84 -18.86
N LEU A 247 28.75 -36.36 -20.07
CA LEU A 247 29.65 -37.35 -20.66
C LEU A 247 30.80 -36.57 -21.31
N ASP A 248 31.94 -36.58 -20.63
CA ASP A 248 33.26 -36.10 -21.07
C ASP A 248 33.54 -34.58 -20.94
N ASP A 249 34.74 -34.26 -20.43
CA ASP A 249 35.19 -32.91 -20.01
C ASP A 249 35.70 -32.04 -21.17
N SER A 250 35.62 -32.54 -22.42
CA SER A 250 36.20 -31.88 -23.60
C SER A 250 35.19 -31.21 -24.55
N LEU A 251 33.88 -31.34 -24.32
CA LEU A 251 32.84 -30.75 -25.18
C LEU A 251 31.89 -29.87 -24.37
N ARG A 252 32.14 -28.55 -24.38
CA ARG A 252 31.32 -27.51 -23.73
C ARG A 252 29.92 -27.31 -24.32
N ASP A 253 29.50 -28.10 -25.31
CA ASP A 253 28.13 -28.12 -25.84
C ASP A 253 27.33 -29.29 -25.24
N VAL A 254 26.83 -29.05 -24.03
CA VAL A 254 26.12 -30.00 -23.20
C VAL A 254 24.78 -30.42 -23.83
N ARG A 255 24.73 -31.63 -24.40
CA ARG A 255 23.47 -32.32 -24.76
C ARG A 255 22.74 -32.72 -23.47
N ARG A 256 21.72 -31.94 -23.06
CA ARG A 256 20.93 -32.18 -21.85
C ARG A 256 20.15 -33.49 -21.96
N LEU A 257 20.46 -34.48 -21.13
CA LEU A 257 19.66 -35.69 -20.95
C LEU A 257 19.04 -35.68 -19.56
N THR A 258 17.71 -35.73 -19.48
CA THR A 258 16.99 -35.82 -18.21
C THR A 258 16.12 -37.06 -18.22
N PRO A 259 16.51 -38.15 -17.52
CA PRO A 259 15.65 -39.31 -17.34
C PRO A 259 14.64 -39.05 -16.23
N GLU A 260 13.42 -39.51 -16.47
CA GLU A 260 12.29 -39.45 -15.56
C GLU A 260 11.64 -40.83 -15.48
N ALA A 261 11.26 -41.25 -14.29
CA ALA A 261 10.61 -42.54 -14.05
C ALA A 261 9.31 -42.33 -13.28
N SER A 262 8.32 -43.16 -13.59
CA SER A 262 7.01 -43.13 -12.98
C SER A 262 6.52 -44.54 -12.69
N LEU A 263 5.86 -44.71 -11.56
CA LEU A 263 5.28 -45.96 -11.10
C LEU A 263 3.87 -45.65 -10.60
N GLY A 264 2.89 -46.48 -10.94
CA GLY A 264 1.54 -46.31 -10.42
C GLY A 264 0.82 -47.62 -10.21
N VAL A 265 -0.19 -47.56 -9.35
CA VAL A 265 -1.12 -48.65 -9.07
C VAL A 265 -2.52 -48.05 -9.04
N ALA A 266 -3.48 -48.72 -9.68
CA ALA A 266 -4.87 -48.31 -9.66
C ALA A 266 -5.81 -49.51 -9.61
N LYS A 267 -6.98 -49.29 -9.01
CA LYS A 267 -8.12 -50.23 -9.00
C LYS A 267 -9.29 -49.56 -9.70
N LEU A 268 -9.70 -50.16 -10.81
CA LEU A 268 -10.96 -49.86 -11.48
C LEU A 268 -12.08 -50.64 -10.79
N ALA A 269 -13.28 -50.07 -10.64
CA ALA A 269 -14.39 -50.71 -9.93
C ALA A 269 -14.63 -52.15 -10.39
N ASP A 270 -14.92 -52.38 -11.66
CA ASP A 270 -15.19 -53.71 -12.23
C ASP A 270 -13.93 -54.41 -12.81
N GLY A 271 -12.77 -53.76 -12.79
CA GLY A 271 -11.54 -54.30 -13.38
C GLY A 271 -10.55 -54.91 -12.37
N PRO A 272 -9.53 -55.66 -12.83
CA PRO A 272 -8.43 -56.09 -11.97
C PRO A 272 -7.60 -54.89 -11.50
N VAL A 273 -6.83 -55.09 -10.44
CA VAL A 273 -5.76 -54.13 -10.08
C VAL A 273 -4.76 -54.03 -11.22
N LYS A 274 -4.39 -52.80 -11.57
CA LYS A 274 -3.37 -52.51 -12.59
C LYS A 274 -2.15 -51.89 -11.93
N ALA A 275 -0.98 -52.28 -12.37
CA ALA A 275 0.28 -51.63 -12.05
C ALA A 275 0.93 -51.14 -13.34
N GLY A 276 1.52 -49.95 -13.32
CA GLY A 276 2.17 -49.36 -14.48
C GLY A 276 3.53 -48.81 -14.13
N ILE A 277 4.49 -48.98 -15.03
CA ILE A 277 5.78 -48.28 -15.00
C ILE A 277 5.96 -47.51 -16.30
N GLY A 278 6.46 -46.28 -16.20
CA GLY A 278 6.73 -45.41 -17.34
C GLY A 278 8.06 -44.72 -17.19
N VAL A 279 8.83 -44.65 -18.27
CA VAL A 279 10.11 -43.94 -18.35
C VAL A 279 10.05 -42.92 -19.47
N GLU A 280 10.52 -41.71 -19.19
CA GLU A 280 10.65 -40.63 -20.16
C GLU A 280 12.09 -40.11 -20.16
N LEU A 281 12.68 -40.01 -21.35
CA LEU A 281 13.99 -39.42 -21.56
C LEU A 281 13.80 -38.12 -22.35
N ARG A 282 14.17 -37.00 -21.72
CA ARG A 282 14.19 -35.68 -22.36
C ARG A 282 15.58 -35.38 -22.89
N ILE A 283 15.66 -34.99 -24.17
CA ILE A 283 16.88 -34.73 -24.91
C ILE A 283 16.86 -33.28 -25.41
N VAL A 284 17.77 -32.44 -24.90
CA VAL A 284 17.89 -31.00 -25.20
C VAL A 284 16.59 -30.21 -24.97
N ASP A 285 15.74 -30.67 -24.04
CA ASP A 285 14.42 -30.10 -23.72
C ASP A 285 13.42 -29.99 -24.91
N GLN A 286 13.76 -30.59 -26.06
CA GLN A 286 12.99 -30.53 -27.30
C GLN A 286 12.51 -31.92 -27.73
N PHE A 287 13.36 -32.94 -27.60
CA PHE A 287 13.01 -34.30 -28.01
C PHE A 287 12.71 -35.17 -26.81
N PHE A 288 11.67 -35.99 -26.91
CA PHE A 288 11.21 -36.86 -25.84
C PHE A 288 11.11 -38.28 -26.37
N VAL A 289 11.68 -39.23 -25.63
CA VAL A 289 11.54 -40.66 -25.90
C VAL A 289 10.90 -41.30 -24.69
N ARG A 290 9.85 -42.09 -24.91
CA ARG A 290 8.99 -42.64 -23.86
C ARG A 290 8.81 -44.13 -24.05
N SER A 291 8.77 -44.84 -22.93
CA SER A 291 8.43 -46.26 -22.88
C SER A 291 7.62 -46.54 -21.63
N GLY A 292 6.70 -47.49 -21.70
CA GLY A 292 5.84 -47.84 -20.58
C GLY A 292 5.39 -49.30 -20.65
N TYR A 293 4.99 -49.82 -19.50
CA TYR A 293 4.40 -51.14 -19.39
C TYR A 293 3.29 -51.14 -18.34
N GLU A 294 2.10 -51.62 -18.73
CA GLU A 294 0.96 -51.81 -17.84
C GLU A 294 0.66 -53.29 -17.63
N TYR A 295 0.78 -53.72 -16.38
CA TYR A 295 0.45 -55.06 -15.94
C TYR A 295 -0.95 -55.12 -15.32
N ARG A 296 -1.70 -56.17 -15.64
CA ARG A 296 -3.02 -56.47 -15.05
C ARG A 296 -2.87 -57.65 -14.11
N TYR A 297 -3.25 -57.47 -12.85
CA TYR A 297 -3.20 -58.52 -11.84
C TYR A 297 -4.05 -59.73 -12.27
N GLY A 298 -3.53 -60.94 -12.08
CA GLY A 298 -4.20 -62.19 -12.47
C GLY A 298 -3.94 -62.64 -13.92
N GLN A 299 -3.31 -61.82 -14.77
CA GLN A 299 -2.87 -62.24 -16.10
C GLN A 299 -1.39 -62.65 -16.13
N LYS A 300 -1.04 -63.57 -17.04
CA LYS A 300 0.36 -63.94 -17.29
C LYS A 300 1.08 -62.75 -17.93
N THR A 301 2.31 -62.49 -17.48
CA THR A 301 3.18 -61.46 -18.08
C THR A 301 3.37 -61.75 -19.56
N SER A 302 3.07 -60.76 -20.40
CA SER A 302 3.22 -60.83 -21.85
C SER A 302 3.62 -59.47 -22.41
N LEU A 303 3.85 -59.38 -23.72
CA LEU A 303 4.09 -58.12 -24.42
C LEU A 303 2.87 -57.18 -24.39
N ALA A 304 1.67 -57.71 -24.12
CA ALA A 304 0.46 -56.90 -23.99
C ALA A 304 0.63 -55.88 -22.85
N GLY A 305 0.39 -54.60 -23.17
CA GLY A 305 0.60 -53.49 -22.24
C GLY A 305 1.91 -52.72 -22.45
N LEU A 306 2.81 -53.20 -23.30
CA LEU A 306 4.01 -52.46 -23.72
C LEU A 306 3.63 -51.25 -24.58
N SER A 307 4.20 -50.10 -24.26
CA SER A 307 3.98 -48.85 -24.96
C SER A 307 5.30 -48.12 -25.23
N ALA A 308 5.31 -47.35 -26.32
CA ALA A 308 6.43 -46.54 -26.73
C ALA A 308 5.92 -45.21 -27.32
N GLY A 309 6.74 -44.18 -27.30
CA GLY A 309 6.36 -42.91 -27.91
C GLY A 309 7.51 -41.94 -28.08
N VAL A 310 7.28 -40.97 -28.94
CA VAL A 310 8.21 -39.88 -29.23
C VAL A 310 7.49 -38.54 -29.16
N GLY A 311 8.21 -37.50 -28.80
CA GLY A 311 7.69 -36.14 -28.74
C GLY A 311 8.71 -35.12 -29.23
N LEU A 312 8.22 -34.04 -29.82
CA LEU A 312 9.00 -32.89 -30.25
C LEU A 312 8.32 -31.61 -29.76
N THR A 313 9.07 -30.77 -29.04
CA THR A 313 8.65 -29.43 -28.62
C THR A 313 9.58 -28.39 -29.22
N LEU A 314 9.01 -27.41 -29.93
CA LEU A 314 9.72 -26.29 -30.55
C LEU A 314 9.02 -24.98 -30.17
N GLY A 315 9.65 -24.19 -29.30
CA GLY A 315 9.03 -22.99 -28.75
C GLY A 315 7.76 -23.33 -27.96
N GLY A 316 6.65 -22.67 -28.29
CA GLY A 316 5.34 -22.94 -27.67
C GLY A 316 4.54 -24.06 -28.33
N TYR A 317 5.07 -24.77 -29.32
CA TYR A 317 4.36 -25.84 -30.03
C TYR A 317 4.95 -27.21 -29.70
N GLY A 318 4.10 -28.22 -29.50
CA GLY A 318 4.51 -29.59 -29.23
C GLY A 318 3.71 -30.59 -30.06
N VAL A 319 4.37 -31.65 -30.52
CA VAL A 319 3.74 -32.79 -31.20
C VAL A 319 4.24 -34.08 -30.55
N ASP A 320 3.32 -34.99 -30.23
CA ASP A 320 3.63 -36.28 -29.63
C ASP A 320 2.97 -37.40 -30.42
N ALA A 321 3.67 -38.52 -30.59
CA ALA A 321 3.16 -39.76 -31.16
C ALA A 321 3.37 -40.90 -30.16
N GLY A 322 2.33 -41.69 -29.94
CA GLY A 322 2.32 -42.79 -28.99
C GLY A 322 1.81 -44.06 -29.64
N TRP A 323 2.36 -45.19 -29.23
CA TRP A 323 2.00 -46.52 -29.70
C TRP A 323 1.91 -47.47 -28.51
N LYS A 324 0.96 -48.39 -28.55
CA LYS A 324 0.81 -49.42 -27.51
C LYS A 324 0.36 -50.73 -28.12
N TYR A 325 1.01 -51.81 -27.70
CA TYR A 325 0.60 -53.17 -28.06
C TYR A 325 -0.48 -53.66 -27.09
N GLN A 326 -1.66 -53.99 -27.62
CA GLN A 326 -2.81 -54.32 -26.79
C GLN A 326 -2.95 -55.82 -26.57
N SER A 327 -2.82 -56.64 -27.62
CA SER A 327 -2.78 -58.10 -27.54
C SER A 327 -2.41 -58.70 -28.90
N ARG A 328 -2.19 -60.02 -28.94
CA ARG A 328 -1.96 -60.76 -30.20
C ARG A 328 -3.16 -60.70 -31.14
N ASP A 329 -4.37 -60.79 -30.61
CA ASP A 329 -5.59 -60.92 -31.40
C ASP A 329 -6.10 -59.55 -31.89
N PHE A 330 -5.92 -58.51 -31.07
CA PHE A 330 -6.39 -57.16 -31.38
C PHE A 330 -5.31 -56.22 -31.94
N GLY A 331 -4.03 -56.61 -31.88
CA GLY A 331 -2.91 -55.82 -32.41
C GLY A 331 -2.55 -54.62 -31.54
N SER A 332 -2.24 -53.49 -32.19
CA SER A 332 -1.73 -52.27 -31.55
C SER A 332 -2.62 -51.05 -31.80
N VAL A 333 -2.55 -50.10 -30.88
CA VAL A 333 -3.25 -48.81 -30.93
C VAL A 333 -2.22 -47.68 -31.00
N TRP A 334 -2.62 -46.52 -31.51
CA TRP A 334 -1.73 -45.37 -31.62
C TRP A 334 -2.47 -44.05 -31.38
N SER A 335 -1.72 -43.03 -31.00
CA SER A 335 -2.26 -41.69 -30.75
C SER A 335 -1.30 -40.63 -31.23
N ALA A 336 -1.86 -39.52 -31.70
CA ALA A 336 -1.14 -38.31 -32.04
C ALA A 336 -1.73 -37.13 -31.25
N THR A 337 -0.87 -36.31 -30.64
CA THR A 337 -1.28 -35.14 -29.86
C THR A 337 -0.53 -33.91 -30.37
N VAL A 338 -1.26 -32.81 -30.54
CA VAL A 338 -0.71 -31.47 -30.78
C VAL A 338 -0.98 -30.61 -29.57
N ARG A 339 0.02 -29.83 -29.18
CA ARG A 339 0.01 -28.98 -27.99
C ARG A 339 0.47 -27.58 -28.33
N PHE A 340 -0.14 -26.60 -27.68
CA PHE A 340 0.22 -25.20 -27.78
C PHE A 340 0.27 -24.58 -26.39
N GLU A 341 1.33 -23.83 -26.11
CA GLU A 341 1.50 -23.07 -24.88
C GLU A 341 1.96 -21.64 -25.14
N THR A 342 1.46 -20.70 -24.33
CA THR A 342 1.85 -19.29 -24.42
C THR A 342 3.10 -19.00 -23.60
N GLU A 343 3.53 -17.74 -23.64
CA GLU A 343 4.52 -17.20 -22.71
C GLU A 343 4.06 -17.30 -21.24
N GLU A 344 5.04 -17.31 -20.32
CA GLU A 344 4.83 -17.42 -18.88
C GLU A 344 4.10 -16.21 -18.33
N LEU A 345 3.04 -16.43 -17.56
CA LEU A 345 2.41 -15.36 -16.80
C LEU A 345 3.29 -15.00 -15.61
N THR A 346 3.93 -13.84 -15.69
CA THR A 346 4.71 -13.30 -14.58
C THR A 346 3.82 -12.94 -13.40
N PRO A 347 4.14 -13.39 -12.17
CA PRO A 347 3.42 -12.99 -10.96
C PRO A 347 3.48 -11.48 -10.76
N LYS A 348 2.37 -10.88 -10.30
CA LYS A 348 2.32 -9.43 -10.07
C LYS A 348 3.25 -9.00 -8.94
N THR A 349 3.99 -7.93 -9.19
CA THR A 349 4.87 -7.28 -8.22
C THR A 349 4.09 -6.52 -7.14
N ALA A 350 4.76 -6.20 -6.02
CA ALA A 350 4.17 -5.41 -4.94
C ALA A 350 3.65 -4.04 -5.44
N ILE A 351 4.37 -3.40 -6.37
CA ILE A 351 3.98 -2.08 -6.90
C ILE A 351 2.74 -2.17 -7.80
N GLU A 352 2.57 -3.24 -8.57
CA GLU A 352 1.37 -3.46 -9.38
C GLU A 352 0.15 -3.72 -8.50
N TYR A 353 0.32 -4.49 -7.43
CA TYR A 353 -0.73 -4.68 -6.43
C TYR A 353 -1.15 -3.36 -5.77
N TYR A 354 -0.20 -2.48 -5.47
CA TYR A 354 -0.49 -1.13 -5.00
C TYR A 354 -1.25 -0.29 -6.06
N ARG A 355 -0.87 -0.34 -7.34
CA ARG A 355 -1.60 0.36 -8.42
C ARG A 355 -3.05 -0.10 -8.52
N ILE A 356 -3.31 -1.40 -8.40
CA ILE A 356 -4.65 -1.98 -8.37
C ILE A 356 -5.41 -1.49 -7.12
N ALA A 357 -4.77 -1.49 -5.95
CA ALA A 357 -5.35 -0.99 -4.72
C ALA A 357 -5.76 0.48 -4.83
N LYS A 358 -4.89 1.32 -5.40
CA LYS A 358 -5.16 2.75 -5.64
C LYS A 358 -6.35 2.94 -6.58
N ARG A 359 -6.40 2.22 -7.71
CA ARG A 359 -7.54 2.28 -8.64
C ARG A 359 -8.86 1.94 -7.94
N HIS A 360 -8.88 0.91 -7.10
CA HIS A 360 -10.07 0.57 -6.33
C HIS A 360 -10.42 1.63 -5.28
N TYR A 361 -9.44 2.27 -4.67
CA TYR A 361 -9.66 3.39 -3.75
C TYR A 361 -10.29 4.59 -4.45
N ASP A 362 -9.81 4.94 -5.64
CA ASP A 362 -10.31 6.05 -6.45
C ASP A 362 -11.77 5.82 -6.89
N HIS A 363 -12.17 4.56 -7.12
CA HIS A 363 -13.57 4.17 -7.38
C HIS A 363 -14.41 3.88 -6.12
N GLU A 364 -13.95 4.28 -4.93
CA GLU A 364 -14.62 4.06 -3.63
C GLU A 364 -14.87 2.60 -3.23
N ARG A 365 -14.21 1.63 -3.89
CA ARG A 365 -14.30 0.20 -3.59
C ARG A 365 -13.33 -0.16 -2.45
N ASN A 366 -13.57 0.40 -1.26
CA ASN A 366 -12.66 0.36 -0.12
C ASN A 366 -12.23 -1.06 0.30
N TRP A 367 -13.13 -2.05 0.24
CA TRP A 367 -12.79 -3.42 0.63
C TRP A 367 -11.74 -4.06 -0.29
N LEU A 368 -11.85 -3.83 -1.61
CA LEU A 368 -10.88 -4.28 -2.61
C LEU A 368 -9.56 -3.52 -2.45
N ALA A 369 -9.64 -2.20 -2.24
CA ALA A 369 -8.46 -1.38 -2.01
C ALA A 369 -7.64 -1.88 -0.82
N VAL A 370 -8.29 -2.18 0.32
CA VAL A 370 -7.63 -2.75 1.51
C VAL A 370 -7.03 -4.13 1.21
N ARG A 371 -7.78 -5.01 0.52
CA ARG A 371 -7.31 -6.35 0.17
C ARG A 371 -6.03 -6.32 -0.65
N PHE A 372 -6.00 -5.51 -1.71
CA PHE A 372 -4.84 -5.41 -2.59
C PHE A 372 -3.67 -4.64 -1.95
N ALA A 373 -3.92 -3.61 -1.15
CA ALA A 373 -2.86 -2.91 -0.41
C ALA A 373 -2.16 -3.84 0.59
N ARG A 374 -2.92 -4.66 1.33
CA ARG A 374 -2.34 -5.69 2.21
C ARG A 374 -1.55 -6.74 1.44
N ARG A 375 -2.00 -7.11 0.24
CA ARG A 375 -1.27 -8.04 -0.63
C ARG A 375 0.06 -7.45 -1.12
N ALA A 376 0.07 -6.17 -1.48
CA ALA A 376 1.29 -5.44 -1.79
C ALA A 376 2.27 -5.45 -0.60
N LEU A 377 1.77 -5.24 0.62
CA LEU A 377 2.58 -5.28 1.85
C LEU A 377 3.08 -6.67 2.22
N ASN A 378 2.34 -7.74 1.90
CA ASN A 378 2.83 -9.10 2.09
C ASN A 378 4.02 -9.41 1.17
N LEU A 379 4.05 -8.83 -0.03
CA LEU A 379 5.17 -8.97 -0.98
C LEU A 379 6.34 -8.03 -0.64
N ASN A 380 6.04 -6.80 -0.22
CA ASN A 380 7.02 -5.83 0.24
C ASN A 380 6.50 -5.07 1.47
N PRO A 381 6.88 -5.50 2.70
CA PRO A 381 6.43 -4.86 3.95
C PRO A 381 6.81 -3.38 4.07
N ASN A 382 7.85 -2.94 3.36
CA ASN A 382 8.38 -1.59 3.40
C ASN A 382 7.76 -0.65 2.33
N LEU A 383 6.72 -1.10 1.61
CA LEU A 383 6.06 -0.28 0.60
C LEU A 383 5.20 0.83 1.25
N TRP A 384 5.82 1.98 1.52
CA TRP A 384 5.20 3.11 2.22
C TRP A 384 3.92 3.62 1.55
N GLN A 385 3.82 3.53 0.22
CA GLN A 385 2.62 3.95 -0.50
C GLN A 385 1.38 3.12 -0.12
N ALA A 386 1.56 1.82 0.12
CA ALA A 386 0.46 0.95 0.53
C ALA A 386 0.06 1.20 2.00
N HIS A 387 1.02 1.47 2.90
CA HIS A 387 0.72 1.92 4.26
C HIS A 387 -0.05 3.24 4.29
N SER A 388 0.41 4.23 3.53
CA SER A 388 -0.25 5.53 3.38
C SER A 388 -1.68 5.38 2.85
N LEU A 389 -1.88 4.54 1.82
CA LEU A 389 -3.21 4.26 1.29
C LEU A 389 -4.15 3.64 2.34
N LEU A 390 -3.66 2.68 3.13
CA LEU A 390 -4.45 2.07 4.21
C LEU A 390 -4.82 3.09 5.30
N ALA A 391 -3.88 3.95 5.70
CA ALA A 391 -4.14 5.02 6.65
C ALA A 391 -5.19 6.00 6.13
N ARG A 392 -5.10 6.37 4.84
CA ARG A 392 -6.07 7.24 4.16
C ARG A 392 -7.47 6.62 4.08
N ILE A 393 -7.57 5.31 3.80
CA ILE A 393 -8.85 4.58 3.83
C ILE A 393 -9.45 4.61 5.24
N ALA A 394 -8.63 4.38 6.27
CA ALA A 394 -9.09 4.38 7.66
C ALA A 394 -9.57 5.77 8.10
N SER A 395 -8.84 6.84 7.80
CA SER A 395 -9.26 8.22 8.09
C SER A 395 -10.54 8.58 7.34
N ARG A 396 -10.66 8.28 6.04
CA ARG A 396 -11.90 8.53 5.27
C ARG A 396 -13.11 7.81 5.88
N ARG A 397 -12.92 6.58 6.37
CA ARG A 397 -13.98 5.82 7.06
C ARG A 397 -14.41 6.48 8.37
N ARG A 398 -13.46 7.03 9.15
CA ARG A 398 -13.75 7.78 10.39
C ARG A 398 -14.47 9.09 10.12
N ARG A 399 -14.00 9.86 9.13
CA ARG A 399 -14.62 11.12 8.68
C ARG A 399 -16.08 10.90 8.25
N ARG A 400 -16.37 9.85 7.46
CA ARG A 400 -17.75 9.49 7.07
C ARG A 400 -18.65 9.09 8.26
N LYS A 401 -18.07 8.56 9.33
CA LYS A 401 -18.80 8.23 10.58
C LYS A 401 -19.00 9.45 11.49
N GLY A 402 -18.39 10.59 11.18
CA GLY A 402 -18.44 11.78 12.03
C GLY A 402 -17.64 11.68 13.32
N ILE A 403 -16.70 10.74 13.46
CA ILE A 403 -15.87 10.57 14.68
C ILE A 403 -14.46 11.18 14.55
N GLU A 404 -14.25 12.04 13.56
CA GLU A 404 -13.00 12.78 13.34
C GLU A 404 -13.37 14.22 12.97
N ILE A 405 -12.93 15.19 13.78
CA ILE A 405 -13.20 16.63 13.64
C ILE A 405 -11.87 17.36 13.37
N GLY A 406 -11.89 18.35 12.49
CA GLY A 406 -10.76 19.26 12.25
C GLY A 406 -10.94 20.62 12.92
N LEU A 407 -10.01 21.05 13.76
CA LEU A 407 -9.88 22.42 14.23
C LEU A 407 -8.76 23.10 13.44
N ILE A 408 -9.12 24.03 12.56
CA ILE A 408 -8.21 24.81 11.72
C ILE A 408 -8.01 26.15 12.42
N TYR A 409 -6.77 26.57 12.62
CA TYR A 409 -6.47 27.81 13.33
C TYR A 409 -5.38 28.61 12.63
N ALA A 410 -5.60 29.91 12.49
CA ALA A 410 -4.65 30.84 11.90
C ALA A 410 -4.74 32.18 12.64
N GLY A 411 -3.67 32.96 12.61
CA GLY A 411 -3.70 34.33 13.15
C GLY A 411 -2.33 34.92 13.40
N ASN A 412 -2.29 35.92 14.28
CA ASN A 412 -1.07 36.65 14.64
C ASN A 412 -0.43 37.31 13.41
N VAL A 413 -1.26 37.74 12.47
CA VAL A 413 -0.82 38.39 11.23
C VAL A 413 -0.18 39.74 11.54
N ASN A 414 -0.68 40.46 12.54
CA ASN A 414 -0.19 41.77 12.99
C ASN A 414 -0.01 42.75 11.82
N GLY A 415 -0.99 42.81 10.91
CA GLY A 415 -0.93 43.65 9.71
C GLY A 415 0.06 43.21 8.62
N ASN A 416 0.73 42.06 8.73
CA ASN A 416 1.61 41.52 7.67
C ASN A 416 0.77 40.83 6.57
N LEU A 417 0.04 41.62 5.79
CA LEU A 417 -0.94 41.11 4.81
C LEU A 417 -0.28 40.46 3.59
N ALA A 418 0.85 41.00 3.13
CA ALA A 418 1.60 40.48 1.97
C ALA A 418 2.66 39.44 2.40
N PRO A 419 3.02 38.48 1.53
CA PRO A 419 4.13 37.56 1.76
C PRO A 419 5.45 38.32 2.01
N ARG A 420 6.22 37.89 3.00
CA ARG A 420 7.53 38.47 3.30
C ARG A 420 8.63 37.71 2.59
N GLN A 421 9.46 38.44 1.83
CA GLN A 421 10.65 37.87 1.20
C GLN A 421 11.76 37.53 2.21
N ILE A 422 12.32 36.34 2.08
CA ILE A 422 13.45 35.78 2.84
C ILE A 422 14.41 35.10 1.85
N GLY A 423 15.45 35.83 1.43
CA GLY A 423 16.36 35.34 0.38
C GLY A 423 15.65 35.30 -0.98
N GLN A 424 15.61 34.12 -1.60
CA GLN A 424 14.87 33.87 -2.85
C GLN A 424 13.45 33.32 -2.63
N SER A 425 13.00 33.17 -1.38
CA SER A 425 11.70 32.58 -1.07
C SER A 425 10.86 33.52 -0.21
N SER A 426 9.56 33.49 -0.41
CA SER A 426 8.59 34.25 0.37
C SER A 426 7.78 33.36 1.32
N ILE A 427 7.45 33.90 2.50
CA ILE A 427 6.64 33.22 3.50
C ILE A 427 5.51 34.11 4.03
N GLY A 428 4.36 33.50 4.30
CA GLY A 428 3.18 34.16 4.84
C GLY A 428 2.29 34.78 3.75
N GLY A 429 1.51 35.77 4.15
CA GLY A 429 0.55 36.46 3.30
C GLY A 429 -0.86 35.89 3.42
N ILE A 430 -1.84 36.78 3.59
CA ILE A 430 -3.24 36.40 3.84
C ILE A 430 -3.88 35.69 2.65
N ALA A 431 -3.43 35.98 1.42
CA ALA A 431 -3.87 35.31 0.20
C ALA A 431 -3.50 33.81 0.18
N ARG A 432 -2.32 33.45 0.67
CA ARG A 432 -1.91 32.04 0.82
C ARG A 432 -2.60 31.39 2.00
N ALA A 433 -2.77 32.13 3.10
CA ALA A 433 -3.48 31.67 4.28
C ALA A 433 -4.93 31.27 3.93
N ALA A 434 -5.64 32.10 3.16
CA ALA A 434 -7.01 31.81 2.72
C ALA A 434 -7.09 30.50 1.93
N THR A 435 -6.24 30.30 0.92
CA THR A 435 -6.17 29.05 0.14
C THR A 435 -5.86 27.85 1.03
N ALA A 436 -4.91 28.01 1.97
CA ALA A 436 -4.54 26.93 2.89
C ALA A 436 -5.72 26.55 3.81
N VAL A 437 -6.42 27.53 4.38
CA VAL A 437 -7.59 27.30 5.24
C VAL A 437 -8.72 26.63 4.45
N GLN A 438 -9.06 27.12 3.26
CA GLN A 438 -10.09 26.50 2.40
C GLN A 438 -9.74 25.05 2.04
N SER A 439 -8.49 24.79 1.66
CA SER A 439 -8.01 23.44 1.34
C SER A 439 -8.13 22.49 2.54
N LEU A 440 -7.77 22.98 3.74
CA LEU A 440 -7.94 22.24 4.98
C LEU A 440 -9.42 22.00 5.32
N ARG A 441 -10.30 22.99 5.13
CA ARG A 441 -11.75 22.83 5.35
C ARG A 441 -12.32 21.73 4.46
N ASN A 442 -11.94 21.70 3.19
CA ASN A 442 -12.36 20.67 2.24
C ASN A 442 -11.86 19.26 2.61
N GLU A 443 -10.81 19.14 3.43
CA GLU A 443 -10.29 17.86 3.91
C GLU A 443 -11.21 17.21 4.99
N TYR A 444 -11.93 18.01 5.77
CA TYR A 444 -12.70 17.58 6.94
C TYR A 444 -14.20 17.86 6.78
N PRO A 445 -15.07 16.83 6.74
CA PRO A 445 -16.53 17.03 6.69
C PRO A 445 -17.11 17.76 7.91
N LEU A 446 -16.49 17.58 9.08
CA LEU A 446 -16.80 18.29 10.31
C LEU A 446 -15.56 19.09 10.70
N CYS A 447 -15.59 20.40 10.52
CA CYS A 447 -14.50 21.27 10.94
C CYS A 447 -14.97 22.61 11.49
N LEU A 448 -14.10 23.20 12.31
CA LEU A 448 -14.19 24.56 12.83
C LEU A 448 -12.92 25.29 12.42
N ALA A 449 -13.06 26.41 11.72
CA ALA A 449 -11.97 27.31 11.41
C ALA A 449 -12.03 28.54 12.31
N VAL A 450 -10.93 28.81 13.00
CA VAL A 450 -10.80 29.91 13.97
C VAL A 450 -9.69 30.85 13.52
N GLU A 451 -10.03 32.12 13.35
CA GLU A 451 -9.05 33.20 13.30
C GLU A 451 -8.78 33.60 14.76
N VAL A 452 -7.53 33.41 15.19
CA VAL A 452 -7.10 33.46 16.59
C VAL A 452 -6.98 34.91 17.07
N GLY A 453 -7.01 35.90 16.16
CA GLY A 453 -6.88 37.31 16.49
C GLY A 453 -5.45 37.81 16.28
N ASN A 454 -5.21 39.06 16.67
CA ASN A 454 -4.05 39.83 16.25
C ASN A 454 -3.93 39.89 14.71
N LEU A 455 -5.07 40.09 14.03
CA LEU A 455 -5.13 40.20 12.58
C LEU A 455 -4.73 41.63 12.16
N MET A 456 -5.35 42.62 12.81
CA MET A 456 -5.09 44.04 12.56
C MET A 456 -3.73 44.44 13.14
N GLY A 457 -3.11 45.44 12.52
CA GLY A 457 -1.97 46.15 13.07
C GLY A 457 -2.41 47.53 13.58
N GLU A 458 -1.68 48.07 14.56
CA GLU A 458 -2.01 49.35 15.22
C GLU A 458 -2.15 50.52 14.23
N SER A 459 -1.44 50.49 13.10
CA SER A 459 -1.36 51.60 12.14
C SER A 459 -1.82 51.25 10.72
N LEU A 460 -2.75 50.31 10.56
CA LEU A 460 -3.27 49.96 9.23
C LEU A 460 -4.11 51.10 8.61
N THR A 461 -3.97 51.29 7.30
CA THR A 461 -4.91 52.15 6.53
C THR A 461 -6.27 51.47 6.40
N ASN A 462 -7.31 52.23 6.00
CA ASN A 462 -8.64 51.65 5.81
C ASN A 462 -8.65 50.60 4.69
N GLU A 463 -7.86 50.80 3.64
CA GLU A 463 -7.72 49.85 2.53
C GLU A 463 -7.08 48.53 2.99
N GLN A 464 -6.05 48.62 3.83
CA GLN A 464 -5.38 47.44 4.40
C GLN A 464 -6.29 46.69 5.37
N ALA A 465 -7.02 47.42 6.21
CA ALA A 465 -8.01 46.83 7.11
C ALA A 465 -9.16 46.15 6.32
N GLN A 466 -9.58 46.73 5.19
CA GLN A 466 -10.56 46.12 4.31
C GLN A 466 -10.06 44.80 3.72
N ALA A 467 -8.81 44.74 3.25
CA ALA A 467 -8.22 43.49 2.75
C ALA A 467 -8.15 42.41 3.85
N ALA A 468 -7.83 42.79 5.09
CA ALA A 468 -7.85 41.88 6.23
C ALA A 468 -9.26 41.34 6.53
N LEU A 469 -10.31 42.17 6.38
CA LEU A 469 -11.70 41.76 6.51
C LEU A 469 -12.17 40.85 5.35
N THR A 470 -11.71 41.10 4.12
CA THR A 470 -11.99 40.20 3.00
C THR A 470 -11.36 38.83 3.24
N TYR A 471 -10.15 38.78 3.82
CA TYR A 471 -9.48 37.53 4.20
C TYR A 471 -10.32 36.68 5.14
N THR A 472 -10.94 37.26 6.17
CA THR A 472 -11.71 36.46 7.14
C THR A 472 -12.89 35.75 6.47
N ASN A 473 -13.58 36.44 5.57
CA ASN A 473 -14.70 35.91 4.79
C ASN A 473 -14.23 34.91 3.72
N ALA A 474 -13.19 35.25 2.96
CA ALA A 474 -12.66 34.42 1.88
C ALA A 474 -12.11 33.08 2.41
N ALA A 475 -11.36 33.11 3.52
CA ALA A 475 -10.86 31.90 4.16
C ALA A 475 -11.98 31.03 4.77
N GLY A 476 -13.14 31.64 5.07
CA GLY A 476 -14.30 30.95 5.63
C GLY A 476 -14.12 30.59 7.11
N PHE A 477 -13.59 31.52 7.92
CA PHE A 477 -13.51 31.33 9.36
C PHE A 477 -14.90 31.35 10.00
N ASP A 478 -15.16 30.40 10.89
CA ASP A 478 -16.42 30.32 11.63
C ASP A 478 -16.38 31.23 12.86
N VAL A 479 -15.19 31.43 13.46
CA VAL A 479 -14.96 32.29 14.64
C VAL A 479 -13.82 33.27 14.39
N PHE A 480 -14.02 34.52 14.82
CA PHE A 480 -13.01 35.57 14.82
C PHE A 480 -12.71 36.02 16.25
N GLY A 481 -11.54 35.61 16.76
CA GLY A 481 -10.98 36.06 18.03
C GLY A 481 -10.42 37.47 17.91
N VAL A 482 -10.47 38.19 19.03
CA VAL A 482 -9.91 39.53 19.18
C VAL A 482 -8.63 39.46 19.99
N GLY A 483 -7.54 39.98 19.43
CA GLY A 483 -6.28 40.16 20.14
C GLY A 483 -6.02 41.62 20.52
N PRO A 484 -4.95 41.88 21.30
CA PRO A 484 -4.53 43.23 21.68
C PRO A 484 -4.38 44.21 20.51
N THR A 485 -3.81 43.77 19.38
CA THR A 485 -3.60 44.67 18.23
C THR A 485 -4.90 45.01 17.51
N ASP A 486 -5.90 44.12 17.57
CA ASP A 486 -7.25 44.39 17.05
C ASP A 486 -7.98 45.43 17.91
N ILE A 487 -7.77 45.40 19.23
CA ILE A 487 -8.33 46.40 20.15
C ILE A 487 -7.63 47.75 19.96
N ALA A 488 -6.31 47.76 19.82
CA ALA A 488 -5.54 48.98 19.56
C ALA A 488 -5.93 49.66 18.24
N PHE A 489 -6.28 48.89 17.20
CA PHE A 489 -6.82 49.43 15.94
C PHE A 489 -8.20 50.11 16.12
N GLY A 490 -8.97 49.67 17.12
CA GLY A 490 -10.28 50.19 17.47
C GLY A 490 -11.43 49.32 16.92
N LEU A 491 -12.18 48.67 17.82
CA LEU A 491 -13.31 47.81 17.45
C LEU A 491 -14.47 48.57 16.77
N GLU A 492 -14.68 49.84 17.11
CA GLU A 492 -15.64 50.71 16.42
C GLU A 492 -15.26 50.90 14.94
N ARG A 493 -13.98 51.18 14.68
CA ARG A 493 -13.44 51.32 13.32
C ARG A 493 -13.54 50.01 12.55
N TYR A 494 -13.23 48.89 13.20
CA TYR A 494 -13.44 47.55 12.64
C TYR A 494 -14.90 47.35 12.19
N GLN A 495 -15.86 47.67 13.06
CA GLN A 495 -17.30 47.48 12.76
C GLN A 495 -17.82 48.43 11.69
N ALA A 496 -17.31 49.66 11.64
CA ALA A 496 -17.64 50.61 10.59
C ALA A 496 -17.20 50.10 9.20
N LEU A 497 -16.02 49.49 9.11
CA LEU A 497 -15.49 48.90 7.86
C LEU A 497 -16.17 47.57 7.50
N ALA A 498 -16.40 46.70 8.49
CA ALA A 498 -16.99 45.37 8.28
C ALA A 498 -18.49 45.44 7.94
N GLY A 499 -19.17 46.53 8.33
CA GLY A 499 -20.58 46.75 8.05
C GLY A 499 -21.52 45.84 8.86
N ARG A 500 -22.83 45.88 8.52
CA ARG A 500 -23.87 45.16 9.28
C ARG A 500 -23.85 43.63 9.10
N ALA A 501 -23.30 43.13 8.00
CA ALA A 501 -23.30 41.72 7.63
C ALA A 501 -22.15 40.90 8.24
N ALA A 502 -21.15 41.55 8.84
CA ALA A 502 -20.02 40.87 9.46
C ALA A 502 -20.40 40.17 10.77
N ARG A 503 -19.79 39.01 11.01
CA ARG A 503 -19.91 38.28 12.28
C ARG A 503 -19.39 39.13 13.44
N ASN A 504 -19.98 38.95 14.61
CA ASN A 504 -19.49 39.62 15.80
C ASN A 504 -18.13 39.01 16.21
N PRO A 505 -17.10 39.83 16.47
CA PRO A 505 -15.85 39.36 17.06
C PRO A 505 -16.10 38.76 18.45
N VAL A 506 -15.32 37.75 18.84
CA VAL A 506 -15.44 37.06 20.13
C VAL A 506 -14.37 37.56 21.10
N CYS A 507 -14.76 38.01 22.29
CA CYS A 507 -13.87 38.28 23.41
C CYS A 507 -14.64 38.21 24.74
N THR A 508 -14.30 37.23 25.57
CA THR A 508 -15.01 36.82 26.79
C THR A 508 -14.78 37.78 27.95
N ASN A 509 -13.59 38.36 28.08
CA ASN A 509 -13.21 39.22 29.21
C ASN A 509 -13.10 40.70 28.83
N VAL A 510 -13.83 41.14 27.81
CA VAL A 510 -13.91 42.55 27.42
C VAL A 510 -15.36 43.01 27.51
N ALA A 511 -15.60 44.10 28.24
CA ALA A 511 -16.88 44.76 28.30
C ALA A 511 -16.94 45.87 27.22
N PRO A 512 -17.74 45.69 26.14
CA PRO A 512 -17.84 46.66 25.06
C PRO A 512 -18.57 47.95 25.48
N PRO A 513 -18.15 49.14 25.00
CA PRO A 513 -18.91 50.37 25.17
C PRO A 513 -20.23 50.31 24.38
N LYS A 514 -21.19 51.17 24.76
CA LYS A 514 -22.52 51.21 24.13
C LYS A 514 -22.40 51.43 22.62
N GLY A 515 -22.89 50.46 21.83
CA GLY A 515 -22.89 50.51 20.37
C GLY A 515 -21.90 49.57 19.70
N VAL A 516 -20.90 49.06 20.43
CA VAL A 516 -19.93 48.08 19.93
C VAL A 516 -20.43 46.65 20.16
N ARG A 517 -20.52 45.86 19.10
CA ARG A 517 -20.96 44.44 19.17
C ARG A 517 -19.78 43.48 19.36
N VAL A 518 -19.61 42.93 20.56
CA VAL A 518 -18.65 41.85 20.85
C VAL A 518 -19.40 40.70 21.50
N SER A 519 -19.21 39.49 20.99
CA SER A 519 -19.75 38.27 21.60
C SER A 519 -18.81 37.78 22.69
N ASP A 520 -19.36 37.34 23.82
CA ASP A 520 -18.56 36.78 24.91
C ASP A 520 -18.12 35.32 24.66
N ALA A 521 -18.87 34.58 23.84
CA ALA A 521 -18.63 33.21 23.44
C ALA A 521 -19.35 32.92 22.12
N GLU A 522 -18.86 31.93 21.37
CA GLU A 522 -19.53 31.42 20.17
C GLU A 522 -19.82 29.92 20.32
N PHE A 523 -21.04 29.49 19.95
CA PHE A 523 -21.48 28.09 20.02
C PHE A 523 -21.66 27.52 18.62
N ILE A 524 -20.79 26.57 18.23
CA ILE A 524 -20.79 25.97 16.90
C ILE A 524 -21.21 24.50 16.98
N ARG A 525 -22.24 24.11 16.22
CA ARG A 525 -22.69 22.72 16.13
C ARG A 525 -22.00 22.00 14.97
N LEU A 526 -21.23 20.95 15.27
CA LEU A 526 -20.53 20.11 14.31
C LEU A 526 -21.07 18.68 14.35
N GLY A 527 -22.14 18.42 13.59
CA GLY A 527 -22.83 17.13 13.61
C GLY A 527 -23.47 16.88 14.98
N ARG A 528 -22.94 15.89 15.73
CA ARG A 528 -23.39 15.61 17.10
C ARG A 528 -22.68 16.43 18.16
N TYR A 529 -21.54 17.04 17.83
CA TYR A 529 -20.72 17.78 18.77
C TYR A 529 -21.12 19.25 18.85
N THR A 530 -20.98 19.84 20.04
CA THR A 530 -21.11 21.29 20.22
C THR A 530 -19.78 21.87 20.68
N VAL A 531 -19.19 22.77 19.90
CA VAL A 531 -17.94 23.43 20.24
C VAL A 531 -18.24 24.82 20.76
N THR A 532 -17.88 25.08 22.02
CA THR A 532 -17.92 26.42 22.60
C THR A 532 -16.55 27.07 22.42
N VAL A 533 -16.51 28.24 21.77
CA VAL A 533 -15.28 29.00 21.57
C VAL A 533 -15.31 30.24 22.46
N LEU A 534 -14.34 30.31 23.36
CA LEU A 534 -14.06 31.46 24.22
C LEU A 534 -12.81 32.16 23.71
N ASN A 535 -12.68 33.45 23.99
CA ASN A 535 -11.47 34.20 23.69
C ASN A 535 -11.13 35.14 24.84
N ALA A 536 -9.91 35.09 25.36
CA ALA A 536 -9.54 35.94 26.48
C ALA A 536 -8.14 36.53 26.36
N ILE A 537 -8.01 37.76 26.85
CA ILE A 537 -6.79 38.56 26.81
C ILE A 537 -6.29 38.76 28.24
N ASP A 538 -5.04 38.42 28.51
CA ASP A 538 -4.45 38.63 29.83
C ASP A 538 -4.33 40.14 30.14
N PRO A 539 -4.83 40.62 31.29
CA PRO A 539 -4.67 42.02 31.69
C PRO A 539 -3.21 42.48 31.82
N ASP A 540 -2.25 41.57 31.96
CA ASP A 540 -0.82 41.93 32.05
C ASP A 540 -0.25 42.47 30.72
N ILE A 541 -0.87 42.11 29.59
CA ILE A 541 -0.38 42.49 28.25
C ILE A 541 -1.10 43.72 27.67
N MET A 542 -2.14 44.23 28.34
CA MET A 542 -2.89 45.39 27.89
C MET A 542 -3.51 46.17 29.07
N PRO A 543 -3.50 47.51 29.09
CA PRO A 543 -4.08 48.30 30.18
C PRO A 543 -5.55 47.95 30.47
N GLU A 544 -5.99 48.10 31.72
CA GLU A 544 -7.38 47.78 32.16
C GLU A 544 -8.46 48.50 31.35
N VAL A 545 -8.15 49.69 30.82
CA VAL A 545 -9.03 50.45 29.94
C VAL A 545 -8.26 50.88 28.68
N VAL A 546 -8.73 50.44 27.51
CA VAL A 546 -8.17 50.83 26.20
C VAL A 546 -9.31 51.22 25.27
N GLY A 547 -9.30 52.45 24.74
CA GLY A 547 -10.32 52.91 23.79
C GLY A 547 -11.76 52.84 24.34
N GLY A 548 -11.97 52.99 25.65
CA GLY A 548 -13.28 52.89 26.29
C GLY A 548 -13.77 51.47 26.59
N LEU A 549 -12.98 50.44 26.25
CA LEU A 549 -13.23 49.03 26.59
C LEU A 549 -12.62 48.72 27.97
N LYS A 550 -13.37 48.07 28.85
CA LYS A 550 -12.87 47.57 30.13
C LYS A 550 -12.50 46.09 30.01
N ILE A 551 -11.27 45.74 30.37
CA ILE A 551 -10.84 44.33 30.47
C ILE A 551 -11.20 43.81 31.86
N GLU A 552 -11.99 42.74 31.91
CA GLU A 552 -12.37 42.05 33.14
C GLU A 552 -11.28 41.04 33.55
N SER A 553 -11.33 40.62 34.83
CA SER A 553 -10.50 39.53 35.34
C SER A 553 -10.68 38.27 34.49
N LEU A 554 -9.55 37.73 34.02
CA LEU A 554 -9.48 36.57 33.15
C LEU A 554 -10.22 35.35 33.74
N ALA A 555 -9.93 35.00 34.99
CA ALA A 555 -10.53 33.87 35.68
C ALA A 555 -12.03 34.05 35.90
N GLU A 556 -12.48 35.24 36.30
CA GLU A 556 -13.89 35.52 36.58
C GLU A 556 -14.74 35.46 35.30
N ALA A 557 -14.28 36.11 34.23
CA ALA A 557 -15.00 36.18 32.96
C ALA A 557 -15.14 34.80 32.31
N VAL A 558 -14.05 34.02 32.27
CA VAL A 558 -14.06 32.68 31.70
C VAL A 558 -14.88 31.71 32.55
N ASN A 559 -14.70 31.69 33.89
CA ASN A 559 -15.47 30.82 34.77
C ASN A 559 -16.98 31.14 34.75
N ARG A 560 -17.36 32.42 34.60
CA ARG A 560 -18.76 32.82 34.41
C ARG A 560 -19.39 32.11 33.21
N ARG A 561 -18.65 31.96 32.11
CA ARG A 561 -19.14 31.29 30.90
C ARG A 561 -19.01 29.77 30.94
N LEU A 562 -17.95 29.24 31.53
CA LEU A 562 -17.82 27.80 31.73
C LEU A 562 -18.97 27.19 32.55
N ARG A 563 -19.56 27.94 33.51
CA ARG A 563 -20.78 27.51 34.22
C ARG A 563 -21.99 27.27 33.32
N SER A 564 -22.04 27.94 32.16
CA SER A 564 -23.11 27.78 31.17
C SER A 564 -22.79 26.73 30.09
N VAL A 565 -21.56 26.20 30.08
CA VAL A 565 -21.13 25.14 29.17
C VAL A 565 -21.46 23.78 29.79
N SER A 566 -22.21 22.96 29.04
CA SER A 566 -22.58 21.61 29.46
C SER A 566 -21.37 20.67 29.41
N THR A 567 -21.20 19.80 30.42
CA THR A 567 -20.05 18.89 30.59
C THR A 567 -20.23 17.52 29.91
N HIS A 568 -21.15 17.39 28.95
CA HIS A 568 -21.35 16.14 28.21
C HIS A 568 -20.15 15.85 27.28
N ASN A 569 -19.85 14.57 27.04
CA ASN A 569 -18.74 14.13 26.16
C ASN A 569 -18.83 14.65 24.72
N ASP A 570 -20.00 15.06 24.25
CA ASP A 570 -20.17 15.62 22.91
C ASP A 570 -19.95 17.15 22.88
N ASN A 571 -19.53 17.78 23.98
CA ASN A 571 -19.16 19.19 24.02
C ASN A 571 -17.64 19.37 24.11
N LEU A 572 -17.11 20.31 23.32
CA LEU A 572 -15.71 20.73 23.42
C LEU A 572 -15.63 22.22 23.75
N CYS A 573 -14.77 22.58 24.68
CA CYS A 573 -14.44 23.97 24.98
C CYS A 573 -13.06 24.33 24.39
N VAL A 574 -13.07 25.30 23.47
CA VAL A 574 -11.87 25.87 22.86
C VAL A 574 -11.66 27.27 23.41
N LEU A 575 -10.50 27.54 24.01
CA LEU A 575 -10.12 28.88 24.47
C LEU A 575 -9.05 29.46 23.55
N ILE A 576 -9.31 30.62 22.96
CA ILE A 576 -8.30 31.47 22.37
C ILE A 576 -7.66 32.29 23.50
N PHE A 577 -6.34 32.24 23.64
CA PHE A 577 -5.64 32.90 24.75
C PHE A 577 -4.56 33.86 24.23
N HIS A 578 -4.67 35.12 24.65
CA HIS A 578 -3.66 36.16 24.39
C HIS A 578 -2.93 36.51 25.69
N GLY A 579 -1.75 35.91 25.89
CA GLY A 579 -0.91 36.16 27.06
C GLY A 579 0.42 35.45 26.95
N SER A 580 1.22 35.50 28.03
CA SER A 580 2.48 34.75 28.11
C SER A 580 2.25 33.28 28.46
N TRP A 581 3.24 32.43 28.18
CA TRP A 581 3.18 31.00 28.51
C TRP A 581 3.03 30.76 30.02
N GLN A 582 3.76 31.52 30.84
CA GLN A 582 3.72 31.43 32.30
C GLN A 582 2.33 31.76 32.85
N ARG A 583 1.69 32.79 32.29
CA ARG A 583 0.34 33.19 32.66
C ARG A 583 -0.71 32.16 32.26
N LEU A 584 -0.58 31.57 31.07
CA LEU A 584 -1.44 30.46 30.67
C LEU A 584 -1.34 29.28 31.65
N GLN A 585 -0.14 28.92 32.08
CA GLN A 585 0.06 27.84 33.06
C GLN A 585 -0.60 28.15 34.40
N ALA A 586 -0.47 29.38 34.90
CA ALA A 586 -1.12 29.80 36.13
C ALA A 586 -2.66 29.79 35.99
N PHE A 587 -3.18 30.32 34.89
CA PHE A 587 -4.61 30.38 34.61
C PHE A 587 -5.25 28.99 34.50
N LEU A 588 -4.62 28.05 33.78
CA LEU A 588 -5.13 26.68 33.66
C LEU A 588 -5.00 25.86 34.96
N ALA A 589 -4.25 26.34 35.96
CA ALA A 589 -4.27 25.75 37.29
C ALA A 589 -5.50 26.16 38.11
N GLU A 590 -6.12 27.30 37.77
CA GLU A 590 -7.30 27.86 38.46
C GLU A 590 -8.63 27.54 37.74
N VAL A 591 -8.56 27.18 36.46
CA VAL A 591 -9.73 26.97 35.60
C VAL A 591 -9.72 25.56 35.02
N ASN A 592 -10.81 24.82 35.25
CA ASN A 592 -11.04 23.47 34.71
C ASN A 592 -12.02 23.51 33.51
N ASN A 593 -12.19 22.38 32.82
CA ASN A 593 -13.14 22.19 31.70
C ASN A 593 -12.81 22.99 30.42
N ILE A 594 -11.52 23.16 30.11
CA ILE A 594 -11.05 23.66 28.82
C ILE A 594 -10.30 22.50 28.13
N ASP A 595 -10.81 22.06 26.97
CA ASP A 595 -10.22 20.93 26.24
C ASP A 595 -9.03 21.36 25.39
N ILE A 596 -9.15 22.51 24.72
CA ILE A 596 -8.18 22.99 23.75
C ILE A 596 -7.92 24.49 23.96
N VAL A 597 -6.65 24.88 23.97
CA VAL A 597 -6.21 26.28 23.97
C VAL A 597 -5.47 26.59 22.68
N VAL A 598 -5.79 27.72 22.05
CA VAL A 598 -5.06 28.26 20.90
C VAL A 598 -4.44 29.60 21.28
N CYS A 599 -3.11 29.65 21.28
CA CYS A 599 -2.38 30.84 21.72
C CYS A 599 -2.24 31.88 20.60
N GLY A 600 -2.78 33.08 20.81
CA GLY A 600 -2.76 34.20 19.87
C GLY A 600 -1.67 35.24 20.11
N SER A 601 -0.90 35.18 21.20
CA SER A 601 0.18 36.17 21.45
C SER A 601 1.56 35.53 21.60
N LEU A 602 1.69 34.24 21.30
CA LEU A 602 2.95 33.52 21.33
C LEU A 602 3.65 33.55 19.96
N SER A 603 4.93 33.93 19.97
CA SER A 603 5.77 33.85 18.76
C SER A 603 6.26 32.44 18.47
N GLN A 604 6.32 31.58 19.50
CA GLN A 604 6.68 30.17 19.39
C GLN A 604 5.54 29.41 18.70
N ARG A 605 5.88 28.54 17.76
CA ARG A 605 4.94 27.62 17.10
C ARG A 605 5.08 26.23 17.70
N PHE A 606 3.99 25.47 17.74
CA PHE A 606 3.99 24.11 18.29
C PHE A 606 3.71 23.10 17.17
N GLU A 607 4.79 22.51 16.62
CA GLU A 607 4.67 21.45 15.59
C GLU A 607 3.97 20.20 16.15
N ARG A 608 4.20 19.90 17.42
CA ARG A 608 3.38 18.97 18.21
C ARG A 608 2.64 19.76 19.29
N PRO A 609 1.37 19.44 19.60
CA PRO A 609 0.66 20.10 20.68
C PRO A 609 1.41 19.96 22.01
N MET A 610 1.39 21.03 22.81
CA MET A 610 1.78 20.93 24.21
C MET A 610 0.56 20.50 25.04
N THR A 611 0.79 20.03 26.25
CA THR A 611 -0.28 19.63 27.17
C THR A 611 -0.05 20.26 28.54
N ILE A 612 -1.07 20.89 29.10
CA ILE A 612 -1.09 21.38 30.49
C ILE A 612 -2.25 20.67 31.17
N GLY A 613 -1.95 19.75 32.08
CA GLY A 613 -2.96 18.82 32.59
C GLY A 613 -3.55 17.98 31.45
N GLU A 614 -4.87 18.03 31.29
CA GLU A 614 -5.61 17.36 30.20
C GLU A 614 -5.86 18.28 28.98
N THR A 615 -5.54 19.57 29.08
CA THR A 615 -5.77 20.57 28.03
C THR A 615 -4.70 20.51 26.95
N ILE A 616 -5.14 20.48 25.69
CA ILE A 616 -4.27 20.53 24.50
C ILE A 616 -3.95 21.99 24.17
N VAL A 617 -2.68 22.35 24.05
CA VAL A 617 -2.24 23.73 23.76
C VAL A 617 -1.58 23.84 22.39
N LEU A 618 -2.06 24.77 21.58
CA LEU A 618 -1.69 24.99 20.18
C LEU A 618 -1.14 26.40 19.96
N SER A 619 -0.22 26.54 19.01
CA SER A 619 0.23 27.85 18.52
C SER A 619 0.72 27.76 17.07
N ALA A 620 0.26 28.69 16.22
CA ALA A 620 0.70 28.84 14.83
C ALA A 620 1.98 29.69 14.70
N GLY A 621 2.44 30.28 15.80
CA GLY A 621 3.55 31.23 15.84
C GLY A 621 3.12 32.63 15.38
N ALA A 622 4.05 33.40 14.81
CA ALA A 622 3.84 34.81 14.50
C ALA A 622 3.84 35.14 12.99
N LYS A 623 3.28 36.30 12.68
CA LYS A 623 3.28 36.99 11.37
C LYS A 623 2.53 36.25 10.27
N GLY A 624 1.50 35.48 10.63
CA GLY A 624 0.71 34.72 9.67
C GLY A 624 1.55 33.85 8.75
N ARG A 625 2.58 33.17 9.28
CA ARG A 625 3.50 32.33 8.48
C ARG A 625 3.05 30.87 8.36
N HIS A 626 2.15 30.46 9.24
CA HIS A 626 1.65 29.09 9.28
C HIS A 626 0.15 29.09 9.52
N VAL A 627 -0.52 28.06 9.01
CA VAL A 627 -1.89 27.69 9.37
C VAL A 627 -1.83 26.34 10.08
N GLY A 628 -2.47 26.25 11.24
CA GLY A 628 -2.54 25.02 12.01
C GLY A 628 -3.80 24.22 11.71
N ALA A 629 -3.70 22.90 11.83
CA ALA A 629 -4.80 21.97 11.72
C ALA A 629 -4.65 20.86 12.75
N LEU A 630 -5.48 20.92 13.80
CA LEU A 630 -5.62 19.86 14.78
C LEU A 630 -6.71 18.89 14.34
N THR A 631 -6.37 17.62 14.19
CA THR A 631 -7.33 16.53 14.03
C THR A 631 -7.63 15.94 15.40
N VAL A 632 -8.89 15.93 15.80
CA VAL A 632 -9.36 15.25 17.02
C VAL A 632 -10.19 14.04 16.62
N ARG A 633 -9.83 12.87 17.15
CA ARG A 633 -10.49 11.59 16.87
C ARG A 633 -11.21 11.13 18.11
N PHE A 634 -12.47 10.73 17.96
CA PHE A 634 -13.32 10.28 19.06
C PHE A 634 -13.56 8.77 18.99
N ARG A 635 -13.84 8.18 20.15
CA ARG A 635 -14.46 6.85 20.24
C ARG A 635 -15.95 6.98 19.89
N ASP A 636 -16.59 5.86 19.57
CA ASP A 636 -18.03 5.86 19.25
C ASP A 636 -18.86 6.42 20.44
N GLU A 637 -18.38 6.22 21.68
CA GLU A 637 -18.94 6.72 22.96
C GLU A 637 -18.71 8.24 23.22
N GLY A 638 -17.92 8.92 22.38
CA GLY A 638 -17.71 10.37 22.46
C GLY A 638 -16.48 10.86 23.22
N SER A 639 -15.74 9.99 23.89
CA SER A 639 -14.45 10.37 24.48
C SER A 639 -13.35 10.54 23.41
N VAL A 640 -12.41 11.45 23.65
CA VAL A 640 -11.25 11.66 22.77
C VAL A 640 -10.38 10.39 22.75
N LEU A 641 -10.17 9.82 21.56
CA LEU A 641 -9.30 8.68 21.32
C LEU A 641 -7.84 9.11 21.11
N SER A 642 -7.64 10.13 20.28
CA SER A 642 -6.33 10.69 19.97
C SER A 642 -6.44 12.03 19.25
N HIS A 643 -5.38 12.81 19.28
CA HIS A 643 -5.27 14.06 18.54
C HIS A 643 -3.93 14.15 17.80
N GLU A 644 -3.91 14.91 16.70
CA GLU A 644 -2.73 15.08 15.85
C GLU A 644 -2.74 16.50 15.27
N ASN A 645 -1.64 17.23 15.42
CA ASN A 645 -1.52 18.59 14.88
C ASN A 645 -0.58 18.63 13.69
N ARG A 646 -0.91 19.50 12.73
CA ARG A 646 -0.09 19.82 11.57
C ARG A 646 -0.01 21.34 11.41
N LEU A 647 1.19 21.86 11.23
CA LEU A 647 1.42 23.23 10.81
C LEU A 647 1.77 23.27 9.32
N VAL A 648 0.99 24.00 8.55
CA VAL A 648 1.21 24.24 7.12
C VAL A 648 1.97 25.56 6.99
N ALA A 649 3.21 25.51 6.53
CA ALA A 649 3.99 26.72 6.24
C ALA A 649 3.46 27.38 4.95
N LEU A 650 3.24 28.69 5.00
CA LEU A 650 2.69 29.45 3.88
C LEU A 650 3.80 29.87 2.90
N THR A 651 4.31 28.91 2.14
CA THR A 651 5.34 29.09 1.12
C THR A 651 4.76 29.37 -0.26
N GLU A 652 5.61 29.61 -1.25
CA GLU A 652 5.24 29.83 -2.66
C GLU A 652 4.58 28.63 -3.34
N GLU A 653 4.65 27.44 -2.74
CA GLU A 653 3.97 26.24 -3.23
C GLU A 653 2.44 26.34 -3.08
N ILE A 654 1.96 27.25 -2.21
CA ILE A 654 0.54 27.50 -2.01
C ILE A 654 0.09 28.63 -2.93
N LYS A 655 -0.81 28.31 -3.87
CA LYS A 655 -1.42 29.30 -4.76
C LYS A 655 -2.13 30.38 -3.94
N GLU A 656 -1.87 31.64 -4.26
CA GLU A 656 -2.55 32.80 -3.65
C GLU A 656 -4.00 32.90 -4.16
N ASP A 657 -4.92 33.29 -3.28
CA ASP A 657 -6.26 33.72 -3.69
C ASP A 657 -6.17 34.98 -4.55
N GLU A 658 -6.70 34.90 -5.77
CA GLU A 658 -6.55 35.95 -6.79
C GLU A 658 -7.32 37.23 -6.48
N VAL A 659 -8.41 37.15 -5.71
CA VAL A 659 -9.19 38.33 -5.32
C VAL A 659 -8.48 39.04 -4.18
N LEU A 660 -8.10 38.28 -3.16
CA LEU A 660 -7.45 38.81 -1.99
C LEU A 660 -6.05 39.36 -2.30
N ASN A 661 -5.29 38.71 -3.19
CA ASN A 661 -3.98 39.24 -3.59
C ASN A 661 -4.11 40.60 -4.30
N ARG A 662 -5.12 40.77 -5.17
CA ARG A 662 -5.39 42.07 -5.82
C ARG A 662 -5.75 43.16 -4.80
N GLU A 663 -6.47 42.84 -3.74
CA GLU A 663 -6.77 43.80 -2.67
C GLU A 663 -5.53 44.17 -1.86
N VAL A 664 -4.70 43.19 -1.52
CA VAL A 664 -3.42 43.43 -0.82
C VAL A 664 -2.48 44.28 -1.68
N GLU A 665 -2.39 44.03 -2.98
CA GLU A 665 -1.59 44.84 -3.90
C GLU A 665 -2.10 46.28 -4.02
N ARG A 666 -3.42 46.49 -4.03
CA ARG A 666 -4.03 47.85 -4.04
C ARG A 666 -3.78 48.61 -2.74
N ALA A 667 -3.74 47.91 -1.62
CA ALA A 667 -3.53 48.48 -0.29
C ALA A 667 -2.04 48.63 0.09
N ALA A 668 -1.12 48.17 -0.77
CA ALA A 668 0.31 48.33 -0.56
C ALA A 668 0.76 49.76 -0.91
N PRO A 669 1.62 50.41 -0.11
CA PRO A 669 2.22 51.68 -0.51
C PRO A 669 3.04 51.49 -1.80
N PRO A 670 3.14 52.50 -2.68
CA PRO A 670 3.93 52.41 -3.91
C PRO A 670 5.39 52.15 -3.56
N SER A 671 5.80 50.88 -3.63
CA SER A 671 7.20 50.48 -3.54
C SER A 671 7.77 50.51 -4.96
N PRO A 672 8.99 51.04 -5.17
CA PRO A 672 9.57 51.14 -6.50
C PRO A 672 9.66 49.73 -7.10
N LYS A 673 8.98 49.52 -8.23
CA LYS A 673 9.09 48.30 -9.04
C LYS A 673 10.57 48.06 -9.33
N LYS A 674 11.20 47.12 -8.63
CA LYS A 674 12.48 46.55 -9.07
C LYS A 674 12.16 45.50 -10.10
N THR A 675 12.42 45.85 -11.35
CA THR A 675 12.60 44.93 -12.47
C THR A 675 13.59 43.87 -12.03
N VAL A 676 13.13 42.63 -11.89
CA VAL A 676 13.99 41.48 -11.60
C VAL A 676 14.70 41.14 -12.91
N ASP A 677 16.01 41.32 -12.93
CA ASP A 677 16.88 40.84 -13.98
C ASP A 677 16.86 39.31 -13.97
N THR A 678 16.20 38.73 -14.96
CA THR A 678 15.94 37.29 -15.14
C THR A 678 17.21 36.48 -15.47
N THR A 679 18.41 37.06 -15.40
CA THR A 679 19.68 36.36 -15.69
C THR A 679 20.46 35.91 -14.45
N LEU A 680 20.04 36.28 -13.23
CA LEU A 680 20.68 35.87 -11.96
C LEU A 680 20.01 34.66 -11.26
N VAL A 681 18.87 34.20 -11.78
CA VAL A 681 18.06 33.11 -11.19
C VAL A 681 18.58 31.71 -11.57
N GLU A 682 19.46 31.60 -12.57
CA GLU A 682 20.03 30.31 -13.00
C GLU A 682 21.44 30.01 -12.45
N ALA A 683 22.08 30.94 -11.73
CA ALA A 683 23.46 30.77 -11.22
C ALA A 683 23.58 30.33 -9.74
N VAL A 684 22.48 30.22 -8.98
CA VAL A 684 22.53 29.91 -7.53
C VAL A 684 21.73 28.66 -7.16
N ARG A 685 21.80 27.62 -8.00
CA ARG A 685 21.42 26.24 -7.64
C ARG A 685 22.62 25.31 -7.67
N ALA A 686 23.39 25.26 -6.57
CA ALA A 686 24.28 24.13 -6.26
C ALA A 686 24.59 24.11 -4.74
N SER A 687 23.95 23.19 -4.02
CA SER A 687 23.91 23.04 -2.56
C SER A 687 25.27 22.85 -1.86
N THR A 688 25.35 23.26 -0.58
CA THR A 688 26.03 22.52 0.50
C THR A 688 25.21 22.61 1.79
N ASP A 689 24.30 21.64 1.98
CA ASP A 689 23.40 21.56 3.13
C ASP A 689 24.08 21.69 4.50
N GLY A 690 23.66 22.68 5.28
CA GLY A 690 23.57 22.58 6.74
C GLY A 690 24.76 23.04 7.59
N LEU A 691 25.86 23.55 7.03
CA LEU A 691 26.96 24.06 7.87
C LEU A 691 26.60 25.41 8.53
N PHE A 692 26.64 25.47 9.86
CA PHE A 692 26.58 26.73 10.59
C PHE A 692 27.56 26.75 11.77
N ALA A 693 28.13 27.92 12.03
CA ALA A 693 29.00 28.16 13.18
C ALA A 693 28.17 28.68 14.35
N PHE A 694 28.45 28.21 15.56
CA PHE A 694 27.81 28.67 16.79
C PHE A 694 28.85 28.85 17.89
N VAL A 695 28.52 29.65 18.90
CA VAL A 695 29.37 29.86 20.07
C VAL A 695 28.89 28.91 21.17
N SER A 696 29.83 28.24 21.82
CA SER A 696 29.56 27.39 22.98
C SER A 696 30.66 27.61 24.02
N ASP A 697 30.27 27.68 25.28
CA ASP A 697 31.11 27.88 26.46
C ASP A 697 31.36 26.58 27.23
N ARG A 698 31.15 25.42 26.59
CA ARG A 698 31.29 24.07 27.16
C ARG A 698 32.61 23.79 27.89
N ASN A 699 33.65 24.60 27.66
CA ASN A 699 34.96 24.50 28.30
C ASN A 699 35.26 25.66 29.28
N GLY A 700 34.25 26.42 29.73
CA GLY A 700 34.39 27.55 30.66
C GLY A 700 34.67 28.90 29.98
N THR A 701 35.13 28.90 28.73
CA THR A 701 35.36 30.09 27.90
C THR A 701 34.60 29.97 26.58
N PRO A 702 33.88 31.01 26.11
CA PRO A 702 33.15 30.97 24.85
C PRO A 702 34.09 30.75 23.64
N HIS A 703 33.87 29.65 22.92
CA HIS A 703 34.59 29.31 21.68
C HIS A 703 33.63 28.98 20.55
N ILE A 704 34.12 29.04 19.31
CA ILE A 704 33.33 28.80 18.12
C ILE A 704 33.45 27.34 17.70
N TYR A 705 32.30 26.73 17.45
CA TYR A 705 32.16 25.37 16.96
C TYR A 705 31.41 25.36 15.64
N LEU A 706 31.76 24.41 14.78
CA LEU A 706 31.10 24.18 13.51
C LEU A 706 30.17 22.97 13.62
N LYS A 707 28.88 23.17 13.38
CA LYS A 707 27.92 22.07 13.28
C LYS A 707 27.91 21.54 11.86
N VAL A 708 28.16 20.24 11.71
CA VAL A 708 28.01 19.52 10.43
C VAL A 708 26.84 18.54 10.59
N PRO A 709 25.60 18.93 10.21
CA PRO A 709 24.39 18.17 10.55
C PRO A 709 24.42 16.72 10.04
N ARG A 710 24.97 16.48 8.85
CA ARG A 710 25.06 15.13 8.28
C ARG A 710 26.02 14.18 9.00
N ARG A 711 26.97 14.70 9.78
CA ARG A 711 27.93 13.88 10.54
C ARG A 711 27.62 13.84 12.04
N HIS A 712 26.66 14.63 12.53
CA HIS A 712 26.35 14.77 13.96
C HIS A 712 27.58 15.08 14.86
N VAL A 713 28.61 15.74 14.31
CA VAL A 713 29.81 16.15 15.06
C VAL A 713 29.85 17.67 15.19
N ASP A 714 30.23 18.14 16.39
CA ASP A 714 30.57 19.54 16.68
C ASP A 714 32.10 19.67 16.61
N LEU A 715 32.63 20.38 15.61
CA LEU A 715 34.07 20.58 15.44
C LEU A 715 34.49 21.91 16.09
N PRO A 716 35.41 21.92 17.08
CA PRO A 716 35.94 23.17 17.61
C PRO A 716 36.78 23.88 16.53
N LEU A 717 36.44 25.12 16.21
CA LEU A 717 37.20 25.97 15.27
C LEU A 717 38.17 26.92 15.98
N THR A 718 37.92 27.23 17.24
CA THR A 718 38.80 28.07 18.08
C THR A 718 39.02 27.38 19.43
N SER A 719 40.20 27.56 20.01
CA SER A 719 40.56 27.07 21.35
C SER A 719 41.56 28.03 21.98
N GLY A 720 41.50 28.24 23.30
CA GLY A 720 42.49 29.06 24.02
C GLY A 720 41.90 29.75 25.24
N PRO A 721 42.65 30.64 25.91
CA PRO A 721 42.15 31.37 27.08
C PRO A 721 41.18 32.51 26.74
N ASP A 722 41.14 32.95 25.48
CA ASP A 722 40.39 34.15 25.05
C ASP A 722 38.99 33.83 24.51
N ALA A 723 38.01 34.64 24.89
CA ALA A 723 36.60 34.43 24.53
C ALA A 723 36.31 34.89 23.09
N CYS A 724 35.79 33.98 22.27
CA CYS A 724 35.39 34.22 20.88
C CYS A 724 33.87 34.39 20.76
N ARG A 725 33.40 35.37 19.97
CA ARG A 725 31.99 35.71 19.80
C ARG A 725 31.64 36.12 18.36
N ARG A 726 30.34 36.17 18.07
CA ARG A 726 29.75 36.68 16.81
C ARG A 726 30.30 36.04 15.52
N PRO A 727 30.36 34.69 15.41
CA PRO A 727 30.84 34.07 14.18
C PRO A 727 29.91 34.36 13.01
N ARG A 728 30.49 34.79 11.88
CA ARG A 728 29.82 34.77 10.58
C ARG A 728 30.60 33.91 9.61
N LEU A 729 29.88 33.06 8.89
CA LEU A 729 30.44 32.14 7.92
C LEU A 729 30.12 32.65 6.51
N SER A 730 31.14 32.82 5.68
CA SER A 730 30.95 32.99 4.24
C SER A 730 31.29 31.69 3.54
N LEU A 731 30.25 31.01 3.05
CA LEU A 731 30.40 29.79 2.26
C LEU A 731 31.01 30.08 0.89
N ALA A 732 30.75 31.27 0.32
CA ALA A 732 31.28 31.72 -0.97
C ALA A 732 32.81 31.82 -0.96
N SER A 733 33.40 32.31 0.14
CA SER A 733 34.86 32.45 0.27
C SER A 733 35.52 31.39 1.17
N ARG A 734 34.72 30.48 1.77
CA ARG A 734 35.16 29.48 2.76
C ARG A 734 35.96 30.08 3.93
N ARG A 735 35.57 31.29 4.33
CA ARG A 735 36.17 32.04 5.44
C ARG A 735 35.14 32.25 6.55
N MET A 736 35.64 32.34 7.77
CA MET A 736 34.86 32.72 8.94
C MET A 736 35.44 33.99 9.53
N ILE A 737 34.58 34.88 10.01
CA ILE A 737 34.97 36.03 10.81
C ILE A 737 34.34 35.94 12.19
N PHE A 738 35.05 36.41 13.20
CA PHE A 738 34.59 36.44 14.58
C PHE A 738 35.32 37.51 15.38
N THR A 739 34.79 37.86 16.55
CA THR A 739 35.48 38.71 17.50
C THR A 739 36.13 37.87 18.59
N MET A 740 37.32 38.25 19.03
CA MET A 740 38.02 37.61 20.14
C MET A 740 38.39 38.69 21.16
N ARG A 741 38.02 38.46 22.42
CA ARG A 741 38.33 39.36 23.53
C ARG A 741 39.54 38.82 24.29
N ASN A 742 40.63 39.57 24.25
CA ASN A 742 41.86 39.20 24.93
C ASN A 742 41.66 39.29 26.46
N SER A 743 42.02 38.21 27.16
CA SER A 743 41.85 38.04 28.61
C SER A 743 42.74 38.96 29.46
N THR A 744 43.89 39.41 28.95
CA THR A 744 44.83 40.31 29.64
C THR A 744 44.62 41.79 29.31
N GLU A 745 44.30 42.14 28.06
CA GLU A 745 44.11 43.55 27.63
C GLU A 745 42.64 44.01 27.67
N GLY A 746 41.68 43.10 27.77
CA GLY A 746 40.24 43.39 27.75
C GLY A 746 39.69 43.93 26.43
N THR A 747 40.53 44.12 25.41
CA THR A 747 40.19 44.64 24.08
C THR A 747 39.59 43.56 23.18
N GLU A 748 38.56 43.91 22.41
CA GLU A 748 37.89 43.03 21.43
C GLU A 748 38.46 43.30 20.03
N LYS A 749 39.08 42.28 19.40
CA LYS A 749 39.66 42.36 18.05
C LYS A 749 38.89 41.45 17.09
N VAL A 750 38.82 41.81 15.82
CA VAL A 750 38.16 40.99 14.78
C VAL A 750 39.20 40.06 14.15
N TYR A 751 38.87 38.79 13.99
CA TYR A 751 39.71 37.77 13.36
C TYR A 751 39.01 37.20 12.13
N ALA A 752 39.80 36.87 11.11
CA ALA A 752 39.38 36.07 9.96
C ALA A 752 40.13 34.74 9.95
N ALA A 753 39.38 33.64 9.88
CA ALA A 753 39.91 32.29 9.75
C ALA A 753 39.61 31.71 8.36
N ASP A 754 40.63 31.10 7.75
CA ASP A 754 40.43 30.26 6.57
C ASP A 754 40.14 28.83 7.01
N LEU A 755 38.99 28.30 6.60
CA LEU A 755 38.53 26.96 6.99
C LEU A 755 39.38 25.83 6.38
N ARG A 756 40.27 26.14 5.43
CA ARG A 756 41.23 25.18 4.85
C ARG A 756 42.54 25.11 5.61
N ALA A 757 42.96 26.21 6.24
CA ALA A 757 44.31 26.34 6.79
C ALA A 757 44.35 26.28 8.33
N ALA A 758 43.19 26.27 9.01
CA ALA A 758 43.07 26.28 10.47
C ALA A 758 43.92 27.37 11.15
N ARG A 759 44.13 28.50 10.46
CA ARG A 759 44.83 29.69 10.96
C ARG A 759 43.88 30.88 10.94
N SER A 760 43.86 31.63 12.04
CA SER A 760 43.11 32.88 12.18
C SER A 760 44.08 34.06 12.22
N ASN A 761 43.86 35.05 11.37
CA ASN A 761 44.64 36.28 11.35
C ASN A 761 43.80 37.44 11.91
N PRO A 762 44.37 38.32 12.75
CA PRO A 762 43.69 39.52 13.20
C PRO A 762 43.49 40.48 12.02
N LEU A 763 42.32 41.11 11.96
CA LEU A 763 42.01 42.18 11.00
C LEU A 763 42.27 43.54 11.67
N PRO A 764 42.79 44.54 10.93
CA PRO A 764 43.10 45.86 11.47
C PRO A 764 41.83 46.72 11.66
N VAL A 765 40.89 46.25 12.50
CA VAL A 765 39.66 46.97 12.85
C VAL A 765 39.88 47.71 14.17
N LYS A 766 39.78 49.05 14.15
CA LYS A 766 39.92 49.90 15.35
C LYS A 766 38.55 50.17 15.99
N GLY A 767 38.47 50.06 17.32
CA GLY A 767 37.26 50.37 18.11
C GLY A 767 36.42 49.15 18.47
N LYS A 768 35.38 49.35 19.30
CA LYS A 768 34.43 48.30 19.69
C LYS A 768 33.52 48.00 18.50
N VAL A 769 33.42 46.71 18.15
CA VAL A 769 32.62 46.24 17.02
C VAL A 769 31.33 45.63 17.54
N ASP A 770 30.18 46.12 17.09
CA ASP A 770 28.87 45.66 17.55
C ASP A 770 28.28 44.60 16.63
N GLU A 771 28.52 44.72 15.32
CA GLU A 771 28.12 43.74 14.33
C GLU A 771 29.20 43.53 13.26
N ILE A 772 29.33 42.29 12.79
CA ILE A 772 30.18 41.90 11.66
C ILE A 772 29.38 41.06 10.68
N GLN A 773 29.59 41.26 9.38
CA GLN A 773 28.95 40.49 8.31
C GLN A 773 29.82 40.41 7.05
N PHE A 774 29.70 39.34 6.27
CA PHE A 774 30.30 39.27 4.94
C PHE A 774 29.42 39.95 3.88
N HIS A 775 30.05 40.55 2.87
CA HIS A 775 29.38 40.88 1.61
C HIS A 775 28.84 39.61 0.94
N PRO A 776 27.73 39.67 0.19
CA PRO A 776 27.13 38.50 -0.47
C PRO A 776 28.10 37.65 -1.31
N GLU A 777 29.11 38.27 -1.92
CA GLU A 777 30.16 37.58 -2.70
C GLU A 777 31.27 36.94 -1.83
N GLY A 778 31.25 37.14 -0.51
CA GLY A 778 32.21 36.57 0.45
C GLY A 778 33.61 37.20 0.44
N ARG A 779 33.90 38.14 -0.46
CA ARG A 779 35.21 38.80 -0.61
C ARG A 779 35.47 39.93 0.38
N TRP A 780 34.40 40.59 0.85
CA TRP A 780 34.48 41.78 1.69
C TRP A 780 33.78 41.55 3.03
N ILE A 781 34.20 42.30 4.05
CA ILE A 781 33.61 42.27 5.38
C ILE A 781 33.11 43.68 5.72
N TYR A 782 31.92 43.73 6.30
CA TYR A 782 31.32 44.91 6.88
C TYR A 782 31.37 44.80 8.40
N THR A 783 31.82 45.87 9.05
CA THR A 783 31.81 46.01 10.51
C THR A 783 31.03 47.25 10.88
N VAL A 784 30.17 47.13 11.88
CA VAL A 784 29.49 48.27 12.52
C VAL A 784 30.19 48.53 13.84
N ASN A 785 30.77 49.73 13.98
CA ASN A 785 31.47 50.15 15.19
C ASN A 785 30.71 51.32 15.81
N THR A 786 30.51 51.28 17.12
CA THR A 786 30.05 52.45 17.89
C THR A 786 31.29 53.13 18.49
N PRO A 787 31.71 54.32 18.02
CA PRO A 787 32.78 55.06 18.69
C PRO A 787 32.30 55.55 20.07
N PRO A 788 33.22 55.79 21.03
CA PRO A 788 32.85 56.47 22.27
C PRO A 788 32.44 57.90 21.93
N GLY A 789 31.15 58.21 22.07
CA GLY A 789 30.65 59.59 22.03
C GLY A 789 29.97 60.07 20.74
N ASP A 790 29.74 59.24 19.73
CA ASP A 790 29.00 59.66 18.52
C ASP A 790 28.13 58.54 17.92
N THR A 791 26.88 58.83 17.55
CA THR A 791 25.87 57.85 17.08
C THR A 791 25.83 57.75 15.55
N ALA A 792 26.99 57.55 14.92
CA ALA A 792 27.09 57.28 13.48
C ALA A 792 27.61 55.85 13.22
N ALA A 793 26.81 55.04 12.52
CA ALA A 793 27.22 53.73 12.04
C ALA A 793 28.19 53.88 10.86
N HIS A 794 29.47 53.59 11.08
CA HIS A 794 30.46 53.60 10.00
C HIS A 794 30.57 52.23 9.32
N ILE A 795 30.17 52.15 8.04
CA ILE A 795 30.41 50.98 7.20
C ILE A 795 31.85 51.07 6.68
N ARG A 796 32.76 50.23 7.18
CA ARG A 796 34.14 50.15 6.67
C ARG A 796 34.34 48.92 5.78
N ARG A 797 34.96 49.15 4.63
CA ARG A 797 35.41 48.12 3.68
C ARG A 797 36.76 47.59 4.14
N THR A 798 36.89 46.28 4.31
CA THR A 798 38.20 45.65 4.53
C THR A 798 38.38 44.52 3.52
N GLN A 799 39.41 44.65 2.67
CA GLN A 799 39.84 43.59 1.77
C GLN A 799 40.66 42.59 2.61
N GLY A 800 40.26 41.33 2.64
CA GLY A 800 40.89 40.32 3.50
C GLY A 800 42.30 39.93 3.03
N ALA A 801 43.27 40.84 3.20
CA ALA A 801 44.71 40.66 3.42
C ALA A 801 45.52 41.98 3.34
N HIS A 802 44.99 43.07 2.75
CA HIS A 802 45.67 44.37 2.68
C HIS A 802 44.66 45.53 2.80
N MET A 803 45.07 46.63 3.46
CA MET A 803 44.28 47.86 3.60
C MET A 803 44.49 48.76 2.38
N GLU A 804 43.42 49.07 1.66
CA GLU A 804 43.22 50.36 0.97
C GLU A 804 41.86 50.93 1.35
#